data_AF-A0A7S3HCW2-F1
#
_entry.id   AF-A0A7S3HCW2-F1
#
_cell.length_a   1.000
_cell.length_b   1.000
_cell.length_c   1.000
_cell.angle_alpha   90.00
_cell.angle_beta   90.00
_cell.angle_gamma   90.00
#
_symmetry.space_group_name_H-M   'P 1'
#
loop_
_entity.id
_entity.type
_entity.pdbx_description
1 polymer ?
#
loop_
_entity_poly.entity_id
_entity_poly.type
_entity_poly.pdbx_seq_one_letter_code
_entity_poly.pdbx_strand_id
1 'polypeptide(L)'
;MFESPFYKKKAVFKKEDTSLRAKWSSALNRFDELFVEAIPSDDVKQLPISYIHPVGFILFVVLLGIFAGVFVPGFYTQLKTKFLAPLNSGDSRYCEPVAISNTGTFLATRDGAWEGDPKFVFANGSYVLSATNYQTLPDAFAEDMTAVYNDLQFIGRFAKTVNLGVNLLLWSSWTEVKENYDTQRFGMSGTPLAILNRAITVGTVSNVYSDCDAIGTSSFNPNSGIMQVTYNVDAFVSNPNCTNTTSPENFGYRSNLHTDSFNIRFDVRTIFTCVALNSQIAGINNMIQTQSFVTTFQGQNYSGGQFVDPQFPGMKPVFCVFPVNNSTYRPLCTIIVGNAYTIPLFNHAGTNFNMPEICNCTEQLKGDVATNQYNLCNIFNFLTGFLFYPSPDFEPEAVLTLLFKYHSNVDRPRSLGRILNEFAFAPMFTAGIYGQISPNRSVISSPASREDMYAFCYNEQFGPCSIVTFNSIDESQQSTDWIVSDNFFQLTLGACSDSFSTSWAAWNKLISQPFAPLTQQYQTCRNNPTTIFFNQLGVSAGNVSLGAPGGVVFVMLLLALYQLCTGASIPRGYSRTEKDEALDALALAMLLVRDKRPQLEAILTQCDEQKDDDGGAQEKNARHAASNEIYTTKRKKDGKSTQDSPVAGKEGAILLQLVDQLATLAAAAENNQKLYHQTESEPVHINWSELSRRLGGKEKSTGSSSRAFSTNGPTDSVADVEMATISDLHSNHNSSR
;
A
#
# COMPACT_ATOMS: atom_id res chain seq x y z
N MET A 1 61.03 57.13 37.48
CA MET A 1 59.59 56.80 37.56
C MET A 1 59.13 56.50 36.13
N PHE A 2 58.79 55.31 35.68
CA PHE A 2 58.31 54.07 36.31
C PHE A 2 59.11 52.86 35.78
N GLU A 3 59.34 51.88 36.65
CA GLU A 3 60.05 50.63 36.37
C GLU A 3 59.18 49.64 35.57
N SER A 4 59.80 48.95 34.60
CA SER A 4 59.14 47.88 33.83
C SER A 4 59.27 46.53 34.57
N PRO A 5 58.20 45.71 34.65
CA PRO A 5 58.18 44.48 35.42
C PRO A 5 58.58 43.29 34.54
N PHE A 6 59.87 43.08 34.30
CA PHE A 6 60.35 41.85 33.67
C PHE A 6 61.45 41.19 34.51
N TYR A 7 61.04 40.60 35.63
CA TYR A 7 61.82 39.56 36.30
C TYR A 7 61.74 38.27 35.46
N LYS A 8 62.84 37.91 34.79
CA LYS A 8 63.03 36.58 34.22
C LYS A 8 63.03 35.55 35.34
N LYS A 9 61.89 34.90 35.59
CA LYS A 9 61.85 33.63 36.35
C LYS A 9 62.66 32.59 35.57
N LYS A 10 63.75 32.08 36.15
CA LYS A 10 64.41 30.86 35.71
C LYS A 10 63.38 29.72 35.77
N ALA A 11 62.87 29.31 34.63
CA ALA A 11 62.10 28.08 34.52
C ALA A 11 63.05 26.89 34.75
N VAL A 12 62.98 26.30 35.94
CA VAL A 12 63.56 24.99 36.20
C VAL A 12 62.65 23.98 35.51
N PHE A 13 63.07 23.47 34.35
CA PHE A 13 62.40 22.33 33.72
C PHE A 13 62.62 21.10 34.61
N LYS A 14 61.63 20.81 35.46
CA LYS A 14 61.53 19.52 36.12
C LYS A 14 61.27 18.50 35.01
N LYS A 15 62.23 17.63 34.76
CA LYS A 15 62.11 16.52 33.81
C LYS A 15 60.95 15.65 34.30
N GLU A 16 59.76 15.80 33.70
CA GLU A 16 58.67 14.86 33.92
C GLU A 16 59.16 13.50 33.47
N ASP A 17 59.15 12.52 34.37
CA ASP A 17 59.38 11.13 34.00
C ASP A 17 58.28 10.72 33.00
N THR A 18 58.60 10.81 31.71
CA THR A 18 57.77 10.29 30.61
C THR A 18 57.79 8.76 30.57
N SER A 19 57.88 8.11 31.73
CA SER A 19 57.75 6.67 31.80
C SER A 19 56.27 6.34 31.55
N LEU A 20 56.03 5.48 30.55
CA LEU A 20 54.70 5.00 30.20
C LEU A 20 53.95 4.44 31.41
N ARG A 21 54.71 3.98 32.42
CA ARG A 21 54.26 3.48 33.72
C ARG A 21 53.62 4.55 34.60
N ALA A 22 54.19 5.77 34.66
CA ALA A 22 53.63 6.88 35.42
C ALA A 22 52.33 7.42 34.79
N LYS A 23 52.25 7.44 33.45
CA LYS A 23 51.00 7.76 32.74
C LYS A 23 49.93 6.69 32.95
N TRP A 24 50.33 5.41 32.95
CA TRP A 24 49.42 4.30 33.22
C TRP A 24 48.90 4.28 34.67
N SER A 25 49.75 4.50 35.66
CA SER A 25 49.31 4.56 37.06
C SER A 25 48.43 5.78 37.32
N SER A 26 48.71 6.92 36.69
CA SER A 26 47.84 8.10 36.75
C SER A 26 46.49 7.86 36.07
N ALA A 27 46.47 7.17 34.92
CA ALA A 27 45.24 6.80 34.24
C ALA A 27 44.42 5.78 35.03
N LEU A 28 45.06 4.78 35.64
CA LEU A 28 44.40 3.80 36.50
C LEU A 28 43.82 4.44 37.76
N ASN A 29 44.58 5.32 38.44
CA ASN A 29 44.07 6.01 39.63
C ASN A 29 42.86 6.91 39.28
N ARG A 30 42.90 7.59 38.12
CA ARG A 30 41.75 8.35 37.63
C ARG A 30 40.56 7.47 37.28
N PHE A 31 40.80 6.30 36.70
CA PHE A 31 39.75 5.33 36.41
C PHE A 31 39.13 4.80 37.71
N ASP A 32 39.97 4.55 38.71
CA ASP A 32 39.53 4.06 40.02
C ASP A 32 38.69 5.09 40.76
N GLU A 33 39.15 6.34 40.79
CA GLU A 33 38.39 7.48 41.32
C GLU A 33 37.05 7.64 40.59
N LEU A 34 37.04 7.63 39.25
CA LEU A 34 35.82 7.73 38.45
C LEU A 34 34.88 6.55 38.67
N PHE A 35 35.41 5.34 38.80
CA PHE A 35 34.62 4.13 39.01
C PHE A 35 33.96 4.15 40.38
N VAL A 36 34.70 4.49 41.43
CA VAL A 36 34.18 4.60 42.80
C VAL A 36 33.18 5.76 42.90
N GLU A 37 33.43 6.88 42.21
CA GLU A 37 32.50 8.02 42.14
C GLU A 37 31.18 7.64 41.43
N ALA A 38 31.25 6.83 40.37
CA ALA A 38 30.10 6.38 39.59
C ALA A 38 29.19 5.36 40.31
N ILE A 39 29.62 4.80 41.45
CA ILE A 39 28.78 3.90 42.26
C ILE A 39 27.67 4.73 42.94
N PRO A 40 26.38 4.44 42.72
CA PRO A 40 25.30 5.28 43.25
C PRO A 40 25.03 5.06 44.75
N SER A 41 25.60 4.03 45.37
CA SER A 41 25.37 3.68 46.78
C SER A 41 26.61 3.92 47.63
N ASP A 42 26.46 4.75 48.67
CA ASP A 42 27.49 4.99 49.66
C ASP A 42 27.81 3.74 50.50
N ASP A 43 26.86 2.81 50.64
CA ASP A 43 27.07 1.55 51.36
C ASP A 43 28.04 0.64 50.61
N VAL A 44 27.94 0.59 49.28
CA VAL A 44 28.87 -0.16 48.42
C VAL A 44 30.25 0.52 48.43
N LYS A 45 30.30 1.86 48.47
CA LYS A 45 31.56 2.63 48.58
C LYS A 45 32.29 2.40 49.90
N GLN A 46 31.58 2.02 50.96
CA GLN A 46 32.15 1.73 52.28
C GLN A 46 32.74 0.32 52.40
N LEU A 47 32.58 -0.54 51.38
CA LEU A 47 33.18 -1.87 51.37
C LEU A 47 34.72 -1.79 51.31
N PRO A 48 35.45 -2.77 51.89
CA PRO A 48 36.90 -2.84 51.74
C PRO A 48 37.31 -2.88 50.26
N ILE A 49 38.49 -2.34 49.93
CA ILE A 49 39.00 -2.22 48.55
C ILE A 49 38.99 -3.58 47.80
N SER A 50 39.18 -4.69 48.51
CA SER A 50 39.11 -6.03 47.91
C SER A 50 37.71 -6.43 47.39
N TYR A 51 36.66 -5.80 47.91
CA TYR A 51 35.26 -6.09 47.58
C TYR A 51 34.57 -4.95 46.81
N ILE A 52 35.06 -3.71 46.92
CA ILE A 52 34.46 -2.55 46.25
C ILE A 52 34.45 -2.71 44.71
N HIS A 53 35.56 -3.18 44.12
CA HIS A 53 35.65 -3.37 42.67
C HIS A 53 34.76 -4.49 42.13
N PRO A 54 34.80 -5.74 42.66
CA PRO A 54 33.95 -6.81 42.13
C PRO A 54 32.45 -6.54 42.38
N VAL A 55 32.08 -6.02 43.54
CA VAL A 55 30.68 -5.70 43.87
C VAL A 55 30.20 -4.49 43.08
N GLY A 56 31.01 -3.43 43.02
CA GLY A 56 30.73 -2.26 42.20
C GLY A 56 30.59 -2.63 40.72
N PHE A 57 31.38 -3.59 40.24
CA PHE A 57 31.31 -4.05 38.85
C PHE A 57 30.03 -4.84 38.57
N ILE A 58 29.63 -5.74 39.48
CA ILE A 58 28.35 -6.45 39.37
C ILE A 58 27.19 -5.45 39.38
N LEU A 59 27.21 -4.48 40.30
CA LEU A 59 26.19 -3.43 40.35
C LEU A 59 26.17 -2.62 39.04
N PHE A 60 27.33 -2.24 38.51
CA PHE A 60 27.44 -1.55 37.23
C PHE A 60 26.86 -2.37 36.08
N VAL A 61 27.15 -3.68 36.01
CA VAL A 61 26.60 -4.58 34.99
C VAL A 61 25.07 -4.71 35.13
N VAL A 62 24.54 -4.80 36.35
CA VAL A 62 23.09 -4.84 36.58
C VAL A 62 22.43 -3.53 36.13
N LEU A 63 23.00 -2.37 36.49
CA LEU A 63 22.47 -1.06 36.08
C LEU A 63 22.59 -0.84 34.57
N LEU A 64 23.68 -1.28 33.95
CA LEU A 64 23.85 -1.27 32.50
C LEU A 64 22.86 -2.21 31.81
N GLY A 65 22.56 -3.37 32.42
CA GLY A 65 21.55 -4.31 31.95
C GLY A 65 20.14 -3.70 32.00
N ILE A 66 19.79 -3.01 33.09
CA ILE A 66 18.53 -2.26 33.21
C ILE A 66 18.50 -1.13 32.17
N PHE A 67 19.60 -0.37 32.03
CA PHE A 67 19.72 0.68 31.03
C PHE A 67 19.44 0.13 29.63
N ALA A 68 20.16 -0.91 29.21
CA ALA A 68 20.00 -1.53 27.91
C ALA A 68 18.60 -2.13 27.72
N GLY A 69 18.04 -2.75 28.78
CA GLY A 69 16.71 -3.35 28.80
C GLY A 69 15.58 -2.34 28.63
N VAL A 70 15.77 -1.08 29.04
CA VAL A 70 14.82 0.01 28.80
C VAL A 70 15.11 0.73 27.49
N PHE A 71 16.38 1.04 27.24
CA PHE A 71 16.83 1.85 26.12
C PHE A 71 16.54 1.20 24.78
N VAL A 72 16.91 -0.09 24.60
CA VAL A 72 16.78 -0.76 23.30
C VAL A 72 15.31 -0.92 22.90
N PRO A 73 14.41 -1.44 23.75
CA PRO A 73 12.99 -1.52 23.42
C PRO A 73 12.34 -0.14 23.28
N GLY A 74 12.72 0.84 24.12
CA GLY A 74 12.20 2.21 24.04
C GLY A 74 12.59 2.90 22.74
N PHE A 75 13.85 2.79 22.34
CA PHE A 75 14.37 3.31 21.06
C PHE A 75 13.69 2.65 19.87
N TYR A 76 13.56 1.32 19.87
CA TYR A 76 12.91 0.60 18.78
C TYR A 76 11.40 0.90 18.69
N THR A 77 10.73 1.06 19.83
CA THR A 77 9.32 1.45 19.89
C THR A 77 9.15 2.86 19.29
N GLN A 78 9.98 3.82 19.70
CA GLN A 78 9.92 5.19 19.19
C GLN A 78 10.33 5.32 17.71
N LEU A 79 11.18 4.43 17.19
CA LEU A 79 11.46 4.36 15.76
C LEU A 79 10.25 3.89 14.94
N LYS A 80 9.38 3.09 15.55
CA LYS A 80 8.15 2.58 14.93
C LYS A 80 6.93 3.46 15.18
N THR A 81 6.96 4.34 16.18
CA THR A 81 5.83 5.24 16.44
C THR A 81 5.68 6.23 15.28
N LYS A 82 4.45 6.28 14.80
CA LYS A 82 3.99 7.17 13.75
C LYS A 82 3.01 8.14 14.39
N PHE A 83 3.19 9.43 14.16
CA PHE A 83 2.27 10.47 14.64
C PHE A 83 1.76 11.29 13.47
N LEU A 84 0.56 11.85 13.62
CA LEU A 84 -0.03 12.71 12.60
C LEU A 84 0.43 14.16 12.84
N ALA A 85 0.88 14.83 11.78
CA ALA A 85 1.21 16.25 11.79
C ALA A 85 0.52 16.95 10.61
N PRO A 86 0.19 18.25 10.69
CA PRO A 86 -0.37 18.98 9.55
C PRO A 86 0.59 19.01 8.37
N LEU A 87 0.08 18.97 7.14
CA LEU A 87 0.92 18.97 5.92
C LEU A 87 1.85 20.20 5.83
N ASN A 88 1.43 21.34 6.40
CA ASN A 88 2.19 22.60 6.37
C ASN A 88 3.34 22.69 7.39
N SER A 89 3.67 21.60 8.10
CA SER A 89 4.70 21.60 9.17
C SER A 89 6.15 21.60 8.66
N GLY A 90 6.35 21.77 7.36
CA GLY A 90 7.66 21.81 6.70
C GLY A 90 8.04 20.44 6.13
N ASP A 91 8.84 20.48 5.06
CA ASP A 91 9.25 19.30 4.30
C ASP A 91 10.32 18.52 5.10
N SER A 92 9.85 17.67 6.00
CA SER A 92 10.72 16.79 6.79
C SER A 92 10.84 15.46 6.09
N ARG A 93 12.08 15.00 5.83
CA ARG A 93 12.40 13.68 5.29
C ARG A 93 11.76 12.52 6.09
N TYR A 94 11.31 12.77 7.30
CA TYR A 94 10.68 11.78 8.18
C TYR A 94 9.15 11.81 8.17
N CYS A 95 8.54 12.64 7.32
CA CYS A 95 7.10 12.73 7.17
C CYS A 95 6.68 12.17 5.82
N GLU A 96 5.69 11.29 5.84
CA GLU A 96 5.09 10.67 4.66
C GLU A 96 3.63 11.15 4.56
N PRO A 97 3.18 11.64 3.39
CA PRO A 97 1.77 11.98 3.20
C PRO A 97 0.88 10.75 3.38
N VAL A 98 -0.32 10.94 3.92
CA VAL A 98 -1.29 9.85 4.10
C VAL A 98 -2.26 9.86 2.93
N ALA A 99 -2.31 8.76 2.17
CA ALA A 99 -3.21 8.60 1.04
C ALA A 99 -4.68 8.53 1.49
N ILE A 100 -5.58 9.14 0.71
CA ILE A 100 -7.03 9.02 0.85
C ILE A 100 -7.50 7.85 -0.01
N SER A 101 -8.44 7.07 0.54
CA SER A 101 -9.18 6.10 -0.24
C SER A 101 -10.29 6.78 -1.02
N ASN A 102 -10.20 6.71 -2.34
CA ASN A 102 -11.23 7.22 -3.25
C ASN A 102 -12.02 6.05 -3.86
N THR A 103 -13.34 6.17 -3.88
CA THR A 103 -14.25 5.20 -4.52
C THR A 103 -15.31 5.96 -5.31
N GLY A 104 -15.52 5.56 -6.56
CA GLY A 104 -16.45 6.22 -7.47
C GLY A 104 -16.04 6.05 -8.92
N THR A 105 -16.85 6.60 -9.82
CA THR A 105 -16.53 6.71 -11.25
C THR A 105 -16.36 8.18 -11.57
N PHE A 106 -15.22 8.55 -12.14
CA PHE A 106 -14.84 9.93 -12.41
C PHE A 106 -14.62 10.11 -13.91
N LEU A 107 -15.27 11.10 -14.49
CA LEU A 107 -15.11 11.42 -15.91
C LEU A 107 -14.01 12.45 -16.13
N ALA A 108 -13.27 12.33 -17.23
CA ALA A 108 -12.31 13.34 -17.69
C ALA A 108 -12.54 13.69 -19.16
N THR A 109 -12.31 14.97 -19.48
CA THR A 109 -12.37 15.51 -20.84
C THR A 109 -11.01 15.45 -21.53
N ARG A 110 -11.01 15.49 -22.87
CA ARG A 110 -9.77 15.62 -23.65
C ARG A 110 -9.02 16.93 -23.39
N ASP A 111 -9.69 17.98 -22.92
CA ASP A 111 -9.09 19.28 -22.62
C ASP A 111 -8.40 19.35 -21.24
N GLY A 112 -8.47 18.27 -20.48
CA GLY A 112 -7.77 18.12 -19.21
C GLY A 112 -8.56 18.61 -17.99
N ALA A 113 -9.89 18.52 -18.04
CA ALA A 113 -10.77 18.77 -16.91
C ALA A 113 -11.43 17.47 -16.43
N TRP A 114 -11.42 17.25 -15.11
CA TRP A 114 -12.18 16.19 -14.43
C TRP A 114 -13.58 16.65 -14.08
N GLU A 115 -14.48 15.69 -13.86
CA GLU A 115 -15.79 15.94 -13.27
C GLU A 115 -15.66 16.72 -11.96
N GLY A 116 -16.40 17.82 -11.84
CA GLY A 116 -16.32 18.77 -10.73
C GLY A 116 -15.48 20.03 -11.03
N ASP A 117 -14.63 20.02 -12.06
CA ASP A 117 -14.01 21.25 -12.57
C ASP A 117 -15.09 22.14 -13.25
N PRO A 118 -15.10 23.48 -13.01
CA PRO A 118 -16.05 24.38 -13.66
C PRO A 118 -16.04 24.37 -15.20
N LYS A 119 -14.98 23.86 -15.83
CA LYS A 119 -14.83 23.72 -17.29
C LYS A 119 -15.30 22.36 -17.80
N PHE A 120 -15.67 21.43 -16.91
CA PHE A 120 -16.13 20.11 -17.29
C PHE A 120 -17.54 20.18 -17.92
N VAL A 121 -17.71 19.48 -19.04
CA VAL A 121 -19.01 19.31 -19.71
C VAL A 121 -19.20 17.82 -19.93
N PHE A 122 -20.33 17.26 -19.49
CA PHE A 122 -20.62 15.82 -19.56
C PHE A 122 -20.53 15.26 -20.99
N ALA A 123 -21.05 16.01 -21.97
CA ALA A 123 -20.95 15.65 -23.40
C ALA A 123 -19.51 15.61 -23.94
N ASN A 124 -18.53 16.14 -23.20
CA ASN A 124 -17.10 16.07 -23.55
C ASN A 124 -16.33 15.05 -22.69
N GLY A 125 -16.99 14.34 -21.79
CA GLY A 125 -16.39 13.32 -20.94
C GLY A 125 -15.97 12.12 -21.78
N SER A 126 -14.67 12.06 -22.13
CA SER A 126 -14.09 11.05 -23.03
C SER A 126 -13.44 9.89 -22.27
N TYR A 127 -12.91 10.16 -21.08
CA TYR A 127 -12.20 9.18 -20.28
C TYR A 127 -12.96 8.89 -18.99
N VAL A 128 -12.81 7.67 -18.48
CA VAL A 128 -13.47 7.20 -17.27
C VAL A 128 -12.44 6.54 -16.37
N LEU A 129 -12.37 7.00 -15.12
CA LEU A 129 -11.65 6.33 -14.05
C LEU A 129 -12.65 5.74 -13.07
N SER A 130 -12.77 4.41 -13.07
CA SER A 130 -13.51 3.67 -12.05
C SER A 130 -12.55 3.30 -10.93
N ALA A 131 -12.76 3.93 -9.78
CA ALA A 131 -11.95 3.74 -8.59
C ALA A 131 -12.70 2.96 -7.51
N THR A 132 -12.08 1.93 -6.93
CA THR A 132 -12.61 1.19 -5.77
C THR A 132 -11.53 1.08 -4.70
N ASN A 133 -11.68 1.83 -3.60
CA ASN A 133 -10.67 1.95 -2.55
C ASN A 133 -9.28 2.34 -3.08
N TYR A 134 -9.23 3.25 -4.06
CA TYR A 134 -7.98 3.70 -4.66
C TYR A 134 -7.22 4.59 -3.68
N GLN A 135 -6.04 4.13 -3.26
CA GLN A 135 -5.15 4.85 -2.36
C GLN A 135 -3.79 5.00 -3.05
N THR A 136 -3.45 6.23 -3.42
CA THR A 136 -2.21 6.54 -4.12
C THR A 136 -1.63 7.88 -3.65
N LEU A 137 -0.33 8.08 -3.85
CA LEU A 137 0.34 9.35 -3.63
C LEU A 137 0.41 10.15 -4.95
N PRO A 138 0.60 11.48 -4.90
CA PRO A 138 0.63 12.31 -6.11
C PRO A 138 1.67 11.86 -7.15
N ASP A 139 2.89 11.49 -6.73
CA ASP A 139 3.94 11.05 -7.64
C ASP A 139 3.59 9.71 -8.32
N ALA A 140 3.05 8.76 -7.55
CA ALA A 140 2.61 7.47 -8.07
C ALA A 140 1.40 7.61 -9.00
N PHE A 141 0.48 8.53 -8.70
CA PHE A 141 -0.63 8.88 -9.60
C PHE A 141 -0.13 9.50 -10.90
N ALA A 142 0.87 10.37 -10.84
CA ALA A 142 1.48 10.97 -12.02
C ALA A 142 2.17 9.93 -12.91
N GLU A 143 2.87 8.96 -12.30
CA GLU A 143 3.45 7.82 -13.01
C GLU A 143 2.36 6.97 -13.70
N ASP A 144 1.31 6.61 -12.97
CA ASP A 144 0.17 5.83 -13.49
C ASP A 144 -0.48 6.52 -14.69
N MET A 145 -0.83 7.80 -14.54
CA MET A 145 -1.44 8.58 -15.60
C MET A 145 -0.48 8.81 -16.78
N THR A 146 0.83 8.83 -16.56
CA THR A 146 1.82 8.91 -17.65
C THR A 146 1.87 7.61 -18.46
N ALA A 147 1.76 6.45 -17.80
CA ALA A 147 1.64 5.17 -18.49
C ALA A 147 0.37 5.14 -19.37
N VAL A 148 -0.78 5.48 -18.79
CA VAL A 148 -2.06 5.60 -19.51
C VAL A 148 -1.96 6.53 -20.72
N TYR A 149 -1.29 7.69 -20.58
CA TYR A 149 -1.05 8.60 -21.70
C TYR A 149 -0.26 7.94 -22.83
N ASN A 150 0.82 7.24 -22.50
CA ASN A 150 1.66 6.58 -23.50
C ASN A 150 0.88 5.50 -24.28
N ASP A 151 0.01 4.76 -23.59
CA ASP A 151 -0.86 3.76 -24.21
C ASP A 151 -1.89 4.41 -25.13
N LEU A 152 -2.52 5.51 -24.69
CA LEU A 152 -3.42 6.30 -25.54
C LEU A 152 -2.72 6.87 -26.78
N GLN A 153 -1.45 7.26 -26.68
CA GLN A 153 -0.66 7.69 -27.84
C GLN A 153 -0.40 6.53 -28.81
N PHE A 154 -0.14 5.33 -28.29
CA PHE A 154 0.02 4.14 -29.12
C PHE A 154 -1.29 3.77 -29.82
N ILE A 155 -2.40 3.75 -29.09
CA ILE A 155 -3.75 3.49 -29.63
C ILE A 155 -4.11 4.55 -30.66
N GLY A 156 -3.84 5.84 -30.39
CA GLY A 156 -4.09 6.93 -31.33
C GLY A 156 -3.33 6.78 -32.65
N ARG A 157 -2.11 6.22 -32.64
CA ARG A 157 -1.38 5.88 -33.87
C ARG A 157 -1.99 4.69 -34.61
N PHE A 158 -2.42 3.67 -33.86
CA PHE A 158 -3.09 2.49 -34.43
C PHE A 158 -4.45 2.86 -35.04
N ALA A 159 -5.22 3.72 -34.39
CA ALA A 159 -6.54 4.20 -34.79
C ALA A 159 -6.56 4.85 -36.18
N LYS A 160 -5.47 5.54 -36.55
CA LYS A 160 -5.27 6.13 -37.88
C LYS A 160 -5.20 5.09 -39.01
N THR A 161 -5.02 3.82 -38.67
CA THR A 161 -4.83 2.72 -39.64
C THR A 161 -6.00 1.74 -39.70
N VAL A 162 -7.06 1.99 -38.94
CA VAL A 162 -8.22 1.09 -38.84
C VAL A 162 -9.54 1.84 -39.04
N ASN A 163 -10.57 1.10 -39.44
CA ASN A 163 -11.90 1.65 -39.71
C ASN A 163 -12.65 2.03 -38.41
N LEU A 164 -13.79 2.70 -38.58
CA LEU A 164 -14.65 3.13 -37.47
C LEU A 164 -15.07 1.97 -36.56
N GLY A 165 -15.40 0.80 -37.11
CA GLY A 165 -15.83 -0.35 -36.30
C GLY A 165 -14.76 -0.81 -35.30
N VAL A 166 -13.51 -0.90 -35.74
CA VAL A 166 -12.38 -1.24 -34.85
C VAL A 166 -12.11 -0.13 -33.83
N ASN A 167 -12.20 1.13 -34.25
CA ASN A 167 -12.03 2.26 -33.32
C ASN A 167 -13.15 2.31 -32.27
N LEU A 168 -14.38 1.95 -32.61
CA LEU A 168 -15.48 1.87 -31.65
C LEU A 168 -15.30 0.71 -30.66
N LEU A 169 -14.77 -0.43 -31.11
CA LEU A 169 -14.37 -1.52 -30.21
C LEU A 169 -13.28 -1.08 -29.23
N LEU A 170 -12.28 -0.32 -29.70
CA LEU A 170 -11.28 0.29 -28.82
C LEU A 170 -11.95 1.23 -27.81
N TRP A 171 -12.81 2.14 -28.28
CA TRP A 171 -13.53 3.11 -27.44
C TRP A 171 -14.38 2.48 -26.34
N SER A 172 -14.98 1.32 -26.61
CA SER A 172 -15.85 0.64 -25.64
C SER A 172 -15.14 -0.36 -24.75
N SER A 173 -14.01 -0.92 -25.17
CA SER A 173 -13.46 -2.13 -24.53
C SER A 173 -11.99 -2.03 -24.13
N TRP A 174 -11.29 -0.96 -24.53
CA TRP A 174 -9.96 -0.71 -23.99
C TRP A 174 -10.07 -0.24 -22.53
N THR A 175 -9.31 -0.91 -21.67
CA THR A 175 -9.16 -0.54 -20.27
C THR A 175 -7.75 -0.87 -19.82
N GLU A 176 -7.16 0.04 -19.07
CA GLU A 176 -5.93 -0.15 -18.34
C GLU A 176 -6.25 -0.57 -16.91
N VAL A 177 -5.67 -1.70 -16.48
CA VAL A 177 -5.82 -2.25 -15.13
C VAL A 177 -4.43 -2.37 -14.53
N LYS A 178 -4.21 -1.74 -13.38
CA LYS A 178 -2.90 -1.76 -12.72
C LYS A 178 -2.74 -3.04 -11.91
N GLU A 179 -1.59 -3.73 -12.05
CA GLU A 179 -1.30 -5.01 -11.37
C GLU A 179 -1.43 -4.96 -9.84
N ASN A 180 -1.15 -3.82 -9.21
CA ASN A 180 -1.26 -3.67 -7.75
C ASN A 180 -2.67 -3.28 -7.29
N TYR A 181 -3.58 -3.01 -8.23
CA TYR A 181 -4.93 -2.59 -7.94
C TYR A 181 -5.92 -3.10 -9.01
N ASP A 182 -6.19 -4.40 -9.01
CA ASP A 182 -7.08 -5.09 -9.97
C ASP A 182 -8.49 -4.47 -10.10
N THR A 183 -8.88 -3.65 -9.13
CA THR A 183 -10.18 -2.97 -9.07
C THR A 183 -10.20 -1.59 -9.72
N GLN A 184 -9.05 -0.97 -10.01
CA GLN A 184 -8.99 0.36 -10.62
C GLN A 184 -8.92 0.20 -12.12
N ARG A 185 -9.79 0.93 -12.80
CA ARG A 185 -9.92 0.81 -14.24
C ARG A 185 -9.90 2.20 -14.83
N PHE A 186 -8.89 2.46 -15.65
CA PHE A 186 -8.92 3.60 -16.53
C PHE A 186 -9.39 3.12 -17.90
N GLY A 187 -10.38 3.78 -18.47
CA GLY A 187 -10.92 3.43 -19.77
C GLY A 187 -11.47 4.65 -20.48
N MET A 188 -12.14 4.38 -21.57
CA MET A 188 -12.88 5.38 -22.33
C MET A 188 -14.37 5.31 -22.00
N SER A 189 -15.08 6.40 -22.27
CA SER A 189 -16.51 6.51 -21.95
C SER A 189 -17.44 5.74 -22.89
N GLY A 190 -16.90 5.05 -23.89
CA GLY A 190 -17.69 4.37 -24.91
C GLY A 190 -18.51 3.21 -24.34
N THR A 191 -19.74 3.03 -24.80
CA THR A 191 -20.57 1.86 -24.48
C THR A 191 -21.23 1.30 -25.73
N PRO A 192 -21.26 -0.04 -25.91
CA PRO A 192 -21.96 -0.68 -27.03
C PRO A 192 -23.45 -0.31 -27.09
N LEU A 193 -24.04 0.04 -25.93
CA LEU A 193 -25.45 0.42 -25.83
C LEU A 193 -25.75 1.71 -26.60
N ALA A 194 -24.95 2.75 -26.40
CA ALA A 194 -25.08 4.01 -27.11
C ALA A 194 -24.63 3.88 -28.58
N ILE A 195 -23.56 3.12 -28.84
CA ILE A 195 -23.03 2.90 -30.20
C ILE A 195 -24.07 2.24 -31.11
N LEU A 196 -24.85 1.27 -30.61
CA LEU A 196 -25.86 0.56 -31.41
C LEU A 196 -27.28 1.09 -31.25
N ASN A 197 -27.50 2.12 -30.42
CA ASN A 197 -28.78 2.80 -30.31
C ASN A 197 -29.03 3.69 -31.53
N ARG A 198 -29.37 3.06 -32.65
CA ARG A 198 -29.61 3.69 -33.94
C ARG A 198 -31.09 3.66 -34.28
N ALA A 199 -31.52 4.58 -35.15
CA ALA A 199 -32.92 4.74 -35.52
C ALA A 199 -33.52 3.45 -36.14
N ILE A 200 -32.72 2.73 -36.93
CA ILE A 200 -33.15 1.54 -37.65
C ILE A 200 -32.27 0.36 -37.27
N THR A 201 -32.91 -0.75 -36.88
CA THR A 201 -32.27 -2.04 -36.67
C THR A 201 -32.91 -3.10 -37.57
N VAL A 202 -32.13 -3.80 -38.38
CA VAL A 202 -32.62 -4.85 -39.29
C VAL A 202 -31.77 -6.11 -39.15
N GLY A 203 -32.39 -7.20 -38.72
CA GLY A 203 -31.76 -8.52 -38.55
C GLY A 203 -32.10 -9.47 -39.69
N THR A 204 -31.09 -10.13 -40.24
CA THR A 204 -31.21 -11.09 -41.34
C THR A 204 -30.38 -12.35 -41.05
N VAL A 205 -30.76 -13.46 -41.66
CA VAL A 205 -30.05 -14.76 -41.55
C VAL A 205 -29.66 -15.20 -42.96
N SER A 206 -28.44 -15.69 -43.13
CA SER A 206 -27.86 -15.91 -44.46
C SER A 206 -26.79 -17.00 -44.45
N ASN A 207 -26.70 -17.79 -45.52
CA ASN A 207 -25.64 -18.80 -45.71
C ASN A 207 -25.02 -18.73 -47.12
N VAL A 208 -24.20 -19.72 -47.49
CA VAL A 208 -23.61 -19.76 -48.84
C VAL A 208 -24.62 -19.85 -49.98
N TYR A 209 -25.83 -20.37 -49.74
CA TYR A 209 -26.82 -20.63 -50.80
C TYR A 209 -27.76 -19.45 -51.04
N SER A 210 -28.31 -18.86 -49.97
CA SER A 210 -29.27 -17.77 -50.08
C SER A 210 -29.43 -16.97 -48.78
N ASP A 211 -30.08 -15.82 -48.88
CA ASP A 211 -30.53 -15.02 -47.74
C ASP A 211 -31.95 -15.45 -47.37
N CYS A 212 -32.24 -15.57 -46.08
CA CYS A 212 -33.59 -15.78 -45.60
C CYS A 212 -34.44 -14.52 -45.84
N ASP A 213 -35.47 -14.66 -46.67
CA ASP A 213 -36.41 -13.59 -47.06
C ASP A 213 -37.75 -13.67 -46.32
N ALA A 214 -37.84 -14.49 -45.25
CA ALA A 214 -38.98 -14.43 -44.33
C ALA A 214 -39.03 -13.06 -43.62
N ILE A 215 -40.22 -12.49 -43.48
CA ILE A 215 -40.42 -11.20 -42.83
C ILE A 215 -40.17 -11.36 -41.32
N GLY A 216 -39.13 -10.73 -40.81
CA GLY A 216 -38.80 -10.64 -39.39
C GLY A 216 -39.04 -9.24 -38.83
N THR A 217 -39.38 -9.15 -37.54
CA THR A 217 -39.43 -7.86 -36.81
C THR A 217 -38.17 -7.73 -35.98
N SER A 218 -37.35 -6.72 -36.27
CA SER A 218 -36.10 -6.46 -35.55
C SER A 218 -36.24 -5.32 -34.57
N SER A 219 -35.53 -5.41 -33.44
CA SER A 219 -35.55 -4.38 -32.40
C SER A 219 -34.25 -4.39 -31.61
N PHE A 220 -33.83 -3.22 -31.15
CA PHE A 220 -32.78 -3.05 -30.16
C PHE A 220 -33.34 -2.35 -28.93
N ASN A 221 -33.06 -2.90 -27.74
CA ASN A 221 -33.43 -2.28 -26.48
C ASN A 221 -32.16 -1.75 -25.78
N PRO A 222 -31.92 -0.43 -25.78
CA PRO A 222 -30.70 0.15 -25.21
C PRO A 222 -30.57 -0.05 -23.69
N ASN A 223 -31.69 -0.20 -22.97
CA ASN A 223 -31.65 -0.39 -21.51
C ASN A 223 -31.17 -1.79 -21.11
N SER A 224 -31.52 -2.81 -21.90
CA SER A 224 -31.12 -4.19 -21.64
C SER A 224 -29.92 -4.64 -22.46
N GLY A 225 -29.55 -3.89 -23.50
CA GLY A 225 -28.53 -4.26 -24.48
C GLY A 225 -28.96 -5.42 -25.38
N ILE A 226 -30.24 -5.79 -25.39
CA ILE A 226 -30.72 -6.92 -26.18
C ILE A 226 -31.04 -6.45 -27.60
N MET A 227 -30.32 -7.04 -28.56
CA MET A 227 -30.61 -6.95 -29.99
C MET A 227 -31.29 -8.24 -30.42
N GLN A 228 -32.42 -8.14 -31.11
CA GLN A 228 -33.22 -9.31 -31.48
C GLN A 228 -33.97 -9.16 -32.79
N VAL A 229 -34.20 -10.29 -33.46
CA VAL A 229 -35.14 -10.44 -34.57
C VAL A 229 -36.12 -11.57 -34.27
N THR A 230 -37.40 -11.28 -34.47
CA THR A 230 -38.52 -12.21 -34.27
C THR A 230 -39.08 -12.65 -35.61
N TYR A 231 -39.18 -13.95 -35.82
CA TYR A 231 -39.79 -14.54 -37.02
C TYR A 231 -41.05 -15.32 -36.66
N ASN A 232 -42.04 -15.30 -37.56
CA ASN A 232 -43.14 -16.27 -37.52
C ASN A 232 -42.62 -17.64 -37.99
N VAL A 233 -42.88 -18.69 -37.20
CA VAL A 233 -42.32 -20.02 -37.42
C VAL A 233 -42.83 -20.61 -38.74
N ASP A 234 -44.12 -20.49 -39.04
CA ASP A 234 -44.70 -21.05 -40.25
C ASP A 234 -44.16 -20.36 -41.50
N ALA A 235 -44.05 -19.03 -41.49
CA ALA A 235 -43.44 -18.26 -42.57
C ALA A 235 -41.95 -18.60 -42.75
N PHE A 236 -41.21 -18.84 -41.66
CA PHE A 236 -39.80 -19.21 -41.71
C PHE A 236 -39.61 -20.64 -42.23
N VAL A 237 -40.40 -21.59 -41.75
CA VAL A 237 -40.28 -23.02 -42.13
C VAL A 237 -40.82 -23.29 -43.53
N SER A 238 -41.84 -22.56 -43.98
CA SER A 238 -42.33 -22.65 -45.37
C SER A 238 -41.39 -22.03 -46.39
N ASN A 239 -40.41 -21.23 -45.93
CA ASN A 239 -39.41 -20.61 -46.79
C ASN A 239 -38.16 -21.51 -46.94
N PRO A 240 -37.86 -22.03 -48.14
CA PRO A 240 -36.70 -22.90 -48.36
C PRO A 240 -35.36 -22.19 -48.14
N ASN A 241 -35.27 -20.87 -48.40
CA ASN A 241 -34.03 -20.12 -48.14
C ASN A 241 -33.71 -20.07 -46.64
N CYS A 242 -34.75 -19.90 -45.82
CA CYS A 242 -34.61 -19.83 -44.37
C CYS A 242 -34.29 -21.20 -43.75
N THR A 243 -35.01 -22.25 -44.15
CA THR A 243 -34.78 -23.61 -43.64
C THR A 243 -33.45 -24.21 -44.09
N ASN A 244 -32.97 -23.88 -45.29
CA ASN A 244 -31.62 -24.24 -45.73
C ASN A 244 -30.52 -23.50 -44.95
N THR A 245 -30.85 -22.35 -44.36
CA THR A 245 -29.91 -21.57 -43.54
C THR A 245 -29.81 -22.12 -42.12
N THR A 246 -30.94 -22.37 -41.46
CA THR A 246 -30.95 -22.84 -40.07
C THR A 246 -32.31 -23.39 -39.65
N SER A 247 -32.32 -24.25 -38.63
CA SER A 247 -33.53 -24.61 -37.89
C SER A 247 -33.81 -23.58 -36.79
N PRO A 248 -35.09 -23.23 -36.51
CA PRO A 248 -35.46 -22.45 -35.33
C PRO A 248 -34.95 -23.04 -34.01
N GLU A 249 -34.79 -24.37 -33.92
CA GLU A 249 -34.32 -25.08 -32.72
C GLU A 249 -32.91 -24.67 -32.31
N ASN A 250 -32.07 -24.24 -33.26
CA ASN A 250 -30.74 -23.69 -32.99
C ASN A 250 -30.78 -22.44 -32.10
N PHE A 251 -31.90 -21.72 -32.13
CA PHE A 251 -32.10 -20.51 -31.35
C PHE A 251 -33.02 -20.72 -30.15
N GLY A 252 -33.18 -21.98 -29.73
CA GLY A 252 -33.95 -22.33 -28.53
C GLY A 252 -35.45 -22.49 -28.76
N TYR A 253 -35.93 -22.39 -30.01
CA TYR A 253 -37.32 -22.74 -30.32
C TYR A 253 -37.58 -24.20 -30.00
N ARG A 254 -38.76 -24.46 -29.44
CA ARG A 254 -39.27 -25.79 -29.13
C ARG A 254 -40.76 -25.76 -29.40
N SER A 255 -41.20 -26.55 -30.37
CA SER A 255 -42.59 -26.57 -30.85
C SER A 255 -43.63 -26.90 -29.78
N ASN A 256 -43.22 -27.54 -28.68
CA ASN A 256 -44.10 -27.86 -27.55
C ASN A 256 -44.17 -26.77 -26.46
N LEU A 257 -43.28 -25.77 -26.48
CA LEU A 257 -43.21 -24.71 -25.47
C LEU A 257 -43.49 -23.31 -26.05
N HIS A 258 -43.26 -23.12 -27.34
CA HIS A 258 -43.42 -21.85 -28.02
C HIS A 258 -44.62 -21.89 -28.97
N THR A 259 -45.23 -20.74 -29.20
CA THR A 259 -46.34 -20.56 -30.14
C THR A 259 -45.78 -20.38 -31.56
N ASP A 260 -46.28 -19.39 -32.30
CA ASP A 260 -46.04 -19.27 -33.73
C ASP A 260 -44.83 -18.39 -34.05
N SER A 261 -43.96 -18.10 -33.07
CA SER A 261 -42.79 -17.24 -33.26
C SER A 261 -41.58 -17.71 -32.48
N PHE A 262 -40.40 -17.39 -33.00
CA PHE A 262 -39.12 -17.56 -32.31
C PHE A 262 -38.25 -16.32 -32.46
N ASN A 263 -37.35 -16.13 -31.49
CA ASN A 263 -36.51 -14.94 -31.39
C ASN A 263 -35.04 -15.34 -31.47
N ILE A 264 -34.30 -14.73 -32.40
CA ILE A 264 -32.85 -14.72 -32.37
C ILE A 264 -32.45 -13.47 -31.60
N ARG A 265 -31.86 -13.63 -30.41
CA ARG A 265 -31.53 -12.51 -29.52
C ARG A 265 -30.17 -12.69 -28.87
N PHE A 266 -29.43 -11.58 -28.73
CA PHE A 266 -28.16 -11.56 -28.02
C PHE A 266 -27.95 -10.22 -27.31
N ASP A 267 -27.00 -10.21 -26.37
CA ASP A 267 -26.55 -9.02 -25.67
C ASP A 267 -25.39 -8.38 -26.43
N VAL A 268 -25.54 -7.12 -26.85
CA VAL A 268 -24.53 -6.40 -27.63
C VAL A 268 -23.24 -6.18 -26.85
N ARG A 269 -23.30 -6.10 -25.53
CA ARG A 269 -22.12 -5.96 -24.66
C ARG A 269 -21.27 -7.22 -24.75
N THR A 270 -21.91 -8.39 -24.73
CA THR A 270 -21.28 -9.70 -24.91
C THR A 270 -20.64 -9.86 -26.29
N ILE A 271 -21.28 -9.35 -27.35
CA ILE A 271 -20.69 -9.29 -28.71
C ILE A 271 -19.40 -8.47 -28.68
N PHE A 272 -19.48 -7.22 -28.22
CA PHE A 272 -18.35 -6.28 -28.23
C PHE A 272 -17.18 -6.81 -27.40
N THR A 273 -17.41 -7.28 -26.17
CA THR A 273 -16.36 -7.87 -25.32
C THR A 273 -15.70 -9.08 -26.00
N CYS A 274 -16.48 -9.98 -26.60
CA CYS A 274 -15.92 -11.17 -27.23
C CYS A 274 -15.12 -10.83 -28.51
N VAL A 275 -15.63 -9.90 -29.33
CA VAL A 275 -14.88 -9.40 -30.50
C VAL A 275 -13.60 -8.69 -30.07
N ALA A 276 -13.64 -7.91 -28.99
CA ALA A 276 -12.48 -7.22 -28.42
C ALA A 276 -11.42 -8.21 -27.90
N LEU A 277 -11.82 -9.27 -27.20
CA LEU A 277 -10.93 -10.35 -26.74
C LEU A 277 -10.29 -11.10 -27.91
N ASN A 278 -11.09 -11.51 -28.91
CA ASN A 278 -10.58 -12.17 -30.12
C ASN A 278 -9.65 -11.26 -30.94
N SER A 279 -9.86 -9.94 -30.86
CA SER A 279 -9.04 -8.93 -31.54
C SER A 279 -7.84 -8.45 -30.73
N GLN A 280 -7.67 -8.90 -29.47
CA GLN A 280 -6.67 -8.43 -28.51
C GLN A 280 -6.74 -6.93 -28.22
N ILE A 281 -7.94 -6.36 -28.30
CA ILE A 281 -8.22 -5.01 -27.84
C ILE A 281 -8.40 -5.02 -26.31
N ALA A 282 -9.08 -6.04 -25.80
CA ALA A 282 -9.23 -6.30 -24.38
C ALA A 282 -8.34 -7.48 -23.96
N GLY A 283 -7.68 -7.35 -22.81
CA GLY A 283 -6.93 -8.44 -22.20
C GLY A 283 -7.84 -9.34 -21.37
N ILE A 284 -7.58 -10.66 -21.37
CA ILE A 284 -8.34 -11.59 -20.52
C ILE A 284 -8.14 -11.30 -19.03
N ASN A 285 -6.98 -10.78 -18.65
CA ASN A 285 -6.67 -10.36 -17.28
C ASN A 285 -7.57 -9.22 -16.79
N ASN A 286 -8.20 -8.48 -17.72
CA ASN A 286 -9.12 -7.41 -17.39
C ASN A 286 -10.55 -7.94 -17.16
N MET A 287 -10.80 -9.24 -17.36
CA MET A 287 -12.12 -9.86 -17.22
C MET A 287 -12.25 -10.58 -15.88
N ILE A 288 -13.49 -10.72 -15.40
CA ILE A 288 -13.79 -11.55 -14.22
C ILE A 288 -14.18 -12.94 -14.70
N GLN A 289 -13.44 -13.96 -14.28
CA GLN A 289 -13.80 -15.35 -14.54
C GLN A 289 -14.92 -15.80 -13.59
N THR A 290 -16.04 -16.26 -14.13
CA THR A 290 -17.20 -16.73 -13.36
C THR A 290 -17.26 -18.25 -13.25
N GLN A 291 -16.69 -18.95 -14.24
CA GLN A 291 -16.62 -20.42 -14.27
C GLN A 291 -15.33 -20.86 -14.97
N SER A 292 -14.75 -21.98 -14.53
CA SER A 292 -13.67 -22.67 -15.23
C SER A 292 -14.14 -24.05 -15.70
N PHE A 293 -13.58 -24.52 -16.80
CA PHE A 293 -13.83 -25.86 -17.33
C PHE A 293 -12.59 -26.37 -18.06
N VAL A 294 -12.55 -27.66 -18.36
CA VAL A 294 -11.56 -28.28 -19.24
C VAL A 294 -12.30 -28.92 -20.39
N THR A 295 -11.83 -28.70 -21.60
CA THR A 295 -12.38 -29.33 -22.81
C THR A 295 -11.26 -30.01 -23.60
N THR A 296 -11.60 -31.07 -24.31
CA THR A 296 -10.64 -31.75 -25.20
C THR A 296 -11.07 -31.49 -26.63
N PHE A 297 -10.16 -30.94 -27.43
CA PHE A 297 -10.40 -30.68 -28.86
C PHE A 297 -9.23 -31.26 -29.66
N GLN A 298 -9.54 -32.09 -30.66
CA GLN A 298 -8.54 -32.81 -31.47
C GLN A 298 -7.51 -33.58 -30.62
N GLY A 299 -7.95 -34.19 -29.52
CA GLY A 299 -7.09 -34.95 -28.61
C GLY A 299 -6.16 -34.12 -27.71
N GLN A 300 -6.25 -32.78 -27.76
CA GLN A 300 -5.52 -31.88 -26.87
C GLN A 300 -6.44 -31.29 -25.80
N ASN A 301 -5.95 -31.17 -24.57
CA ASN A 301 -6.69 -30.56 -23.48
C ASN A 301 -6.50 -29.04 -23.50
N TYR A 302 -7.63 -28.33 -23.40
CA TYR A 302 -7.71 -26.88 -23.28
C TYR A 302 -8.35 -26.54 -21.94
N SER A 303 -7.78 -25.58 -21.23
CA SER A 303 -8.47 -24.92 -20.13
C SER A 303 -9.44 -23.91 -20.73
N GLY A 304 -10.63 -23.80 -20.16
CA GLY A 304 -11.63 -22.85 -20.59
C GLY A 304 -12.25 -22.14 -19.41
N GLY A 305 -12.91 -21.03 -19.70
CA GLY A 305 -13.65 -20.29 -18.71
C GLY A 305 -14.78 -19.46 -19.29
N GLN A 306 -15.73 -19.13 -18.43
CA GLN A 306 -16.71 -18.09 -18.66
C GLN A 306 -16.19 -16.79 -18.07
N PHE A 307 -16.25 -15.71 -18.85
CA PHE A 307 -15.73 -14.41 -18.47
C PHE A 307 -16.81 -13.34 -18.64
N VAL A 308 -16.80 -12.35 -17.75
CA VAL A 308 -17.61 -11.13 -17.87
C VAL A 308 -16.71 -9.91 -17.76
N ASP A 309 -17.03 -8.88 -18.52
CA ASP A 309 -16.40 -7.57 -18.41
C ASP A 309 -17.08 -6.78 -17.28
N PRO A 310 -16.36 -6.42 -16.22
CA PRO A 310 -16.95 -5.63 -15.13
C PRO A 310 -17.35 -4.21 -15.56
N GLN A 311 -16.92 -3.72 -16.72
CA GLN A 311 -17.44 -2.46 -17.29
C GLN A 311 -18.91 -2.57 -17.69
N PHE A 312 -19.43 -3.79 -17.92
CA PHE A 312 -20.77 -4.04 -18.43
C PHE A 312 -21.63 -4.88 -17.48
N PRO A 313 -22.15 -4.29 -16.39
CA PRO A 313 -23.03 -5.00 -15.46
C PRO A 313 -24.21 -5.68 -16.15
N GLY A 314 -24.42 -6.96 -15.84
CA GLY A 314 -25.52 -7.75 -16.37
C GLY A 314 -25.31 -8.32 -17.78
N MET A 315 -24.12 -8.16 -18.37
CA MET A 315 -23.80 -8.83 -19.64
C MET A 315 -23.85 -10.36 -19.52
N LYS A 316 -24.11 -11.05 -20.63
CA LYS A 316 -23.94 -12.50 -20.70
C LYS A 316 -22.46 -12.88 -20.77
N PRO A 317 -22.06 -14.03 -20.19
CA PRO A 317 -20.66 -14.45 -20.20
C PRO A 317 -20.18 -14.79 -21.62
N VAL A 318 -18.90 -14.53 -21.87
CA VAL A 318 -18.16 -15.01 -23.04
C VAL A 318 -17.42 -16.30 -22.67
N PHE A 319 -17.33 -17.24 -23.60
CA PHE A 319 -16.71 -18.55 -23.40
C PHE A 319 -15.37 -18.58 -24.09
N CYS A 320 -14.27 -18.58 -23.33
CA CYS A 320 -12.92 -18.55 -23.88
C CYS A 320 -12.17 -19.84 -23.56
N VAL A 321 -11.38 -20.34 -24.52
CA VAL A 321 -10.49 -21.49 -24.37
C VAL A 321 -9.02 -21.10 -24.55
N PHE A 322 -8.15 -21.79 -23.81
CA PHE A 322 -6.71 -21.60 -23.73
C PHE A 322 -6.02 -22.98 -23.74
N PRO A 323 -4.87 -23.14 -24.39
CA PRO A 323 -4.07 -24.33 -24.24
C PRO A 323 -3.48 -24.41 -22.82
N VAL A 324 -3.62 -25.55 -22.17
CA VAL A 324 -3.23 -25.77 -20.76
C VAL A 324 -1.74 -25.46 -20.50
N ASN A 325 -0.89 -25.61 -21.52
CA ASN A 325 0.57 -25.53 -21.37
C ASN A 325 1.19 -24.22 -21.89
N ASN A 326 0.40 -23.22 -22.27
CA ASN A 326 0.94 -21.99 -22.84
C ASN A 326 0.22 -20.72 -22.37
N SER A 327 0.80 -20.05 -21.37
CA SER A 327 0.32 -18.77 -20.85
C SER A 327 0.43 -17.61 -21.83
N THR A 328 1.23 -17.74 -22.90
CA THR A 328 1.34 -16.71 -23.95
C THR A 328 0.25 -16.81 -25.01
N TYR A 329 -0.60 -17.84 -24.93
CA TYR A 329 -1.59 -18.09 -25.96
C TYR A 329 -2.77 -17.13 -25.86
N ARG A 330 -3.19 -16.61 -27.01
CA ARG A 330 -4.33 -15.69 -27.11
C ARG A 330 -5.63 -16.46 -26.93
N PRO A 331 -6.59 -15.99 -26.12
CA PRO A 331 -7.86 -16.68 -25.94
C PRO A 331 -8.61 -16.82 -27.26
N LEU A 332 -9.29 -17.96 -27.42
CA LEU A 332 -10.30 -18.13 -28.46
C LEU A 332 -11.66 -18.04 -27.79
N CYS A 333 -12.38 -16.94 -28.02
CA CYS A 333 -13.64 -16.66 -27.36
C CYS A 333 -14.84 -16.83 -28.30
N THR A 334 -15.92 -17.36 -27.75
CA THR A 334 -17.23 -17.58 -28.40
C THR A 334 -18.34 -17.10 -27.49
N ILE A 335 -19.56 -17.03 -28.02
CA ILE A 335 -20.77 -16.74 -27.24
C ILE A 335 -21.84 -17.77 -27.59
N ILE A 336 -22.80 -17.97 -26.69
CA ILE A 336 -23.94 -18.86 -26.92
C ILE A 336 -25.18 -18.02 -27.25
N VAL A 337 -25.80 -18.30 -28.40
CA VAL A 337 -27.06 -17.66 -28.84
C VAL A 337 -28.12 -18.74 -29.01
N GLY A 338 -29.11 -18.75 -28.12
CA GLY A 338 -30.05 -19.87 -28.02
C GLY A 338 -29.32 -21.14 -27.59
N ASN A 339 -29.21 -22.12 -28.48
CA ASN A 339 -28.45 -23.34 -28.27
C ASN A 339 -27.13 -23.36 -29.05
N ALA A 340 -26.90 -22.44 -29.98
CA ALA A 340 -25.74 -22.46 -30.85
C ALA A 340 -24.51 -21.76 -30.22
N TYR A 341 -23.33 -22.36 -30.36
CA TYR A 341 -22.06 -21.66 -30.20
C TYR A 341 -21.81 -20.80 -31.43
N THR A 342 -21.38 -19.57 -31.21
CA THR A 342 -21.25 -18.58 -32.28
C THR A 342 -19.97 -17.76 -32.13
N ILE A 343 -19.43 -17.31 -33.27
CA ILE A 343 -18.33 -16.35 -33.33
C ILE A 343 -18.94 -14.97 -33.56
N PRO A 344 -18.84 -14.06 -32.58
CA PRO A 344 -19.39 -12.72 -32.75
C PRO A 344 -18.54 -11.90 -33.72
N LEU A 345 -19.22 -11.01 -34.45
CA LEU A 345 -18.66 -10.19 -35.53
C LEU A 345 -19.15 -8.75 -35.37
N PHE A 346 -18.27 -7.80 -35.66
CA PHE A 346 -18.61 -6.38 -35.66
C PHE A 346 -17.81 -5.64 -36.74
N ASN A 347 -18.52 -5.07 -37.71
CA ASN A 347 -17.97 -4.37 -38.85
C ASN A 347 -18.69 -3.04 -39.10
N HIS A 348 -17.99 -2.11 -39.77
CA HIS A 348 -18.60 -0.93 -40.36
C HIS A 348 -19.13 -1.26 -41.78
N ALA A 349 -20.18 -0.59 -42.25
CA ALA A 349 -20.83 -0.88 -43.53
C ALA A 349 -19.96 -0.66 -44.78
N GLY A 350 -18.92 0.18 -44.68
CA GLY A 350 -17.93 0.38 -45.75
C GLY A 350 -17.96 1.75 -46.41
N THR A 351 -17.29 1.87 -47.56
CA THR A 351 -17.21 3.10 -48.38
C THR A 351 -18.32 3.21 -49.42
N ASN A 352 -19.11 2.15 -49.62
CA ASN A 352 -20.07 2.04 -50.71
C ASN A 352 -21.29 1.24 -50.26
N PHE A 353 -22.50 1.74 -50.55
CA PHE A 353 -23.74 1.04 -50.23
C PHE A 353 -24.19 0.06 -51.32
N ASN A 354 -23.56 0.09 -52.49
CA ASN A 354 -23.89 -0.76 -53.63
C ASN A 354 -23.01 -2.00 -53.72
N MET A 355 -21.81 -1.97 -53.14
CA MET A 355 -20.84 -3.07 -53.19
C MET A 355 -20.12 -3.20 -51.85
N PRO A 356 -19.73 -4.43 -51.44
CA PRO A 356 -18.98 -4.64 -50.21
C PRO A 356 -17.55 -4.12 -50.34
N GLU A 357 -17.35 -2.84 -50.04
CA GLU A 357 -16.04 -2.19 -50.01
C GLU A 357 -15.68 -1.71 -48.59
N ILE A 358 -14.64 -2.30 -48.01
CA ILE A 358 -14.19 -1.96 -46.65
C ILE A 358 -13.56 -0.56 -46.62
N CYS A 359 -13.84 0.19 -45.56
CA CYS A 359 -13.09 1.41 -45.22
C CYS A 359 -11.61 1.10 -44.99
N ASN A 360 -10.77 1.43 -45.96
CA ASN A 360 -9.33 1.17 -45.92
C ASN A 360 -8.53 2.44 -45.54
N CYS A 361 -7.92 2.45 -44.36
CA CYS A 361 -7.11 3.58 -43.89
C CYS A 361 -5.64 3.56 -44.35
N THR A 362 -5.25 2.66 -45.26
CA THR A 362 -3.90 2.60 -45.82
C THR A 362 -3.77 3.52 -47.06
N GLU A 363 -3.13 4.67 -46.86
CA GLU A 363 -2.65 5.68 -47.84
C GLU A 363 -3.66 6.39 -48.79
N GLN A 364 -4.60 5.71 -49.44
CA GLN A 364 -5.47 6.35 -50.47
C GLN A 364 -6.59 7.23 -49.91
N LEU A 365 -6.98 7.05 -48.64
CA LEU A 365 -8.16 7.69 -48.04
C LEU A 365 -7.86 8.69 -46.92
N LYS A 366 -6.58 9.01 -46.66
CA LYS A 366 -6.19 9.88 -45.55
C LYS A 366 -6.66 11.34 -45.66
N GLY A 367 -7.03 11.80 -46.86
CA GLY A 367 -7.48 13.18 -47.06
C GLY A 367 -8.91 13.40 -46.56
N ASP A 368 -9.88 12.95 -47.35
CA ASP A 368 -11.30 13.20 -47.08
C ASP A 368 -11.80 12.43 -45.84
N VAL A 369 -11.49 11.14 -45.69
CA VAL A 369 -12.01 10.34 -44.56
C VAL A 369 -11.56 10.90 -43.21
N ALA A 370 -10.31 11.37 -43.09
CA ALA A 370 -9.80 11.86 -41.81
C ALA A 370 -10.27 13.28 -41.44
N THR A 371 -10.88 14.03 -42.37
CA THR A 371 -11.25 15.43 -42.18
C THR A 371 -12.75 15.71 -42.37
N ASN A 372 -13.46 14.84 -43.08
CA ASN A 372 -14.87 14.99 -43.40
C ASN A 372 -15.71 14.05 -42.54
N GLN A 373 -16.41 14.62 -41.54
CA GLN A 373 -17.32 13.89 -40.66
C GLN A 373 -18.51 13.24 -41.39
N TYR A 374 -18.83 13.70 -42.61
CA TYR A 374 -19.92 13.16 -43.44
C TYR A 374 -19.44 12.11 -44.44
N ASN A 375 -18.15 11.77 -44.45
CA ASN A 375 -17.67 10.66 -45.25
C ASN A 375 -18.32 9.36 -44.76
N LEU A 376 -18.71 8.46 -45.68
CA LEU A 376 -19.41 7.22 -45.35
C LEU A 376 -18.68 6.37 -44.31
N CYS A 377 -17.36 6.44 -44.23
CA CYS A 377 -16.57 5.72 -43.23
C CYS A 377 -16.66 6.28 -41.80
N ASN A 378 -17.14 7.51 -41.61
CA ASN A 378 -17.37 8.12 -40.30
C ASN A 378 -18.83 8.04 -39.84
N ILE A 379 -19.76 7.69 -40.72
CA ILE A 379 -21.19 7.57 -40.39
C ILE A 379 -21.42 6.27 -39.60
N PHE A 380 -22.34 6.29 -38.64
CA PHE A 380 -22.59 5.17 -37.74
C PHE A 380 -23.49 4.11 -38.39
N ASN A 381 -22.91 3.41 -39.37
CA ASN A 381 -23.55 2.33 -40.11
C ASN A 381 -22.83 1.02 -39.79
N PHE A 382 -23.44 0.20 -38.94
CA PHE A 382 -22.80 -1.00 -38.42
C PHE A 382 -23.44 -2.28 -38.93
N LEU A 383 -22.58 -3.30 -39.08
CA LEU A 383 -22.91 -4.69 -39.32
C LEU A 383 -22.47 -5.46 -38.07
N THR A 384 -23.42 -5.74 -37.19
CA THR A 384 -23.18 -6.50 -35.95
C THR A 384 -23.81 -7.86 -36.08
N GLY A 385 -23.17 -8.92 -35.62
CA GLY A 385 -23.77 -10.23 -35.80
C GLY A 385 -22.92 -11.35 -35.25
N PHE A 386 -23.19 -12.55 -35.74
CA PHE A 386 -22.41 -13.72 -35.39
C PHE A 386 -22.47 -14.78 -36.49
N LEU A 387 -21.39 -15.55 -36.56
CA LEU A 387 -21.24 -16.73 -37.41
C LEU A 387 -21.50 -17.99 -36.58
N PHE A 388 -22.20 -18.95 -37.16
CA PHE A 388 -22.48 -20.24 -36.51
C PHE A 388 -22.54 -21.36 -37.54
N TYR A 389 -22.51 -22.60 -37.07
CA TYR A 389 -22.75 -23.78 -37.89
C TYR A 389 -24.10 -24.38 -37.51
N PRO A 390 -25.03 -24.59 -38.45
CA PRO A 390 -26.29 -25.26 -38.17
C PRO A 390 -25.99 -26.74 -37.88
N SER A 391 -25.89 -27.11 -36.60
CA SER A 391 -25.69 -28.48 -36.14
C SER A 391 -26.77 -28.86 -35.11
N PRO A 392 -27.42 -30.03 -35.25
CA PRO A 392 -28.46 -30.48 -34.32
C PRO A 392 -27.91 -30.78 -32.92
N ASP A 393 -26.62 -31.12 -32.81
CA ASP A 393 -25.97 -31.52 -31.55
C ASP A 393 -25.39 -30.34 -30.77
N PHE A 394 -25.46 -29.13 -31.33
CA PHE A 394 -24.99 -27.88 -30.70
C PHE A 394 -23.53 -27.93 -30.24
N GLU A 395 -22.70 -28.70 -30.92
CA GLU A 395 -21.32 -28.92 -30.52
C GLU A 395 -20.42 -27.70 -30.81
N PRO A 396 -19.52 -27.32 -29.88
CA PRO A 396 -18.60 -26.21 -30.08
C PRO A 396 -17.50 -26.53 -31.11
N GLU A 397 -17.33 -27.80 -31.51
CA GLU A 397 -16.21 -28.26 -32.35
C GLU A 397 -16.14 -27.54 -33.70
N ALA A 398 -17.27 -27.25 -34.34
CA ALA A 398 -17.29 -26.56 -35.63
C ALA A 398 -16.70 -25.15 -35.54
N VAL A 399 -17.15 -24.40 -34.53
CA VAL A 399 -16.67 -23.04 -34.24
C VAL A 399 -15.21 -23.05 -33.80
N LEU A 400 -14.83 -23.97 -32.91
CA LEU A 400 -13.45 -24.12 -32.47
C LEU A 400 -12.53 -24.46 -33.64
N THR A 401 -12.93 -25.36 -34.54
CA THR A 401 -12.15 -25.72 -35.73
C THR A 401 -11.86 -24.49 -36.59
N LEU A 402 -12.85 -23.64 -36.80
CA LEU A 402 -12.67 -22.40 -37.55
C LEU A 402 -11.71 -21.43 -36.84
N LEU A 403 -11.87 -21.24 -35.53
CA LEU A 403 -10.99 -20.37 -34.74
C LEU A 403 -9.53 -20.88 -34.76
N PHE A 404 -9.31 -22.18 -34.60
CA PHE A 404 -7.98 -22.79 -34.66
C PHE A 404 -7.35 -22.71 -36.06
N LYS A 405 -8.14 -22.89 -37.13
CA LYS A 405 -7.68 -22.75 -38.53
C LYS A 405 -7.01 -21.39 -38.80
N TYR A 406 -7.58 -20.32 -38.23
CA TYR A 406 -7.03 -18.97 -38.41
C TYR A 406 -6.05 -18.56 -37.32
N HIS A 407 -6.06 -19.23 -36.17
CA HIS A 407 -5.06 -19.01 -35.12
C HIS A 407 -3.69 -19.63 -35.45
N SER A 408 -3.63 -20.79 -36.11
CA SER A 408 -2.36 -21.47 -36.40
C SER A 408 -1.50 -20.76 -37.46
N ASN A 409 -2.11 -19.89 -38.28
CA ASN A 409 -1.44 -19.17 -39.37
C ASN A 409 -0.79 -17.83 -38.93
N VAL A 410 -0.56 -17.63 -37.63
CA VAL A 410 -0.19 -16.35 -37.00
C VAL A 410 1.34 -16.10 -37.02
N ASP A 411 2.02 -16.40 -38.12
CA ASP A 411 3.33 -15.79 -38.41
C ASP A 411 3.19 -14.27 -38.70
N ARG A 412 1.95 -13.74 -38.73
CA ARG A 412 1.64 -12.33 -38.95
C ARG A 412 1.12 -11.65 -37.67
N PRO A 413 1.46 -10.37 -37.44
CA PRO A 413 1.04 -9.61 -36.26
C PRO A 413 -0.47 -9.26 -36.22
N ARG A 414 -1.32 -9.87 -37.05
CA ARG A 414 -2.77 -9.61 -37.02
C ARG A 414 -3.45 -10.51 -35.98
N SER A 415 -4.42 -9.96 -35.25
CA SER A 415 -5.26 -10.73 -34.32
C SER A 415 -6.32 -11.53 -35.07
N LEU A 416 -6.70 -12.69 -34.52
CA LEU A 416 -7.69 -13.60 -35.09
C LEU A 416 -9.02 -12.90 -35.36
N GLY A 417 -9.53 -12.14 -34.38
CA GLY A 417 -10.80 -11.42 -34.48
C GLY A 417 -10.81 -10.44 -35.64
N ARG A 418 -9.68 -9.76 -35.91
CA ARG A 418 -9.55 -8.85 -37.05
C ARG A 418 -9.64 -9.59 -38.39
N ILE A 419 -8.96 -10.74 -38.53
CA ILE A 419 -8.98 -11.53 -39.77
C ILE A 419 -10.40 -12.04 -40.05
N LEU A 420 -11.07 -12.58 -39.03
CA LEU A 420 -12.43 -13.08 -39.17
C LEU A 420 -13.45 -11.97 -39.47
N ASN A 421 -13.33 -10.79 -38.83
CA ASN A 421 -14.15 -9.64 -39.17
C ASN A 421 -13.91 -9.18 -40.62
N GLU A 422 -12.66 -9.11 -41.07
CA GLU A 422 -12.30 -8.76 -42.47
C GLU A 422 -12.93 -9.75 -43.47
N PHE A 423 -12.86 -11.07 -43.22
CA PHE A 423 -13.47 -12.07 -44.11
C PHE A 423 -14.99 -12.11 -44.05
N ALA A 424 -15.58 -11.91 -42.88
CA ALA A 424 -17.03 -11.92 -42.71
C ALA A 424 -17.70 -10.63 -43.19
N PHE A 425 -16.94 -9.57 -43.51
CA PHE A 425 -17.51 -8.30 -43.96
C PHE A 425 -18.39 -8.45 -45.21
N ALA A 426 -17.88 -9.10 -46.28
CA ALA A 426 -18.61 -9.25 -47.52
C ALA A 426 -19.93 -10.04 -47.37
N PRO A 427 -19.97 -11.22 -46.71
CA PRO A 427 -21.24 -11.91 -46.49
C PRO A 427 -22.17 -11.15 -45.53
N MET A 428 -21.67 -10.46 -44.49
CA MET A 428 -22.51 -9.60 -43.65
C MET A 428 -23.13 -8.44 -44.43
N PHE A 429 -22.37 -7.81 -45.32
CA PHE A 429 -22.84 -6.74 -46.19
C PHE A 429 -23.95 -7.24 -47.13
N THR A 430 -23.70 -8.37 -47.80
CA THR A 430 -24.65 -8.99 -48.74
C THR A 430 -25.94 -9.44 -48.03
N ALA A 431 -25.81 -10.03 -46.84
CA ALA A 431 -26.95 -10.46 -46.04
C ALA A 431 -27.76 -9.29 -45.46
N GLY A 432 -27.08 -8.19 -45.14
CA GLY A 432 -27.70 -7.01 -44.53
C GLY A 432 -28.50 -6.16 -45.51
N ILE A 433 -29.11 -5.10 -45.00
CA ILE A 433 -29.99 -4.22 -45.80
C ILE A 433 -29.29 -3.62 -47.02
N TYR A 434 -27.99 -3.30 -46.92
CA TYR A 434 -27.20 -2.74 -48.03
C TYR A 434 -27.13 -3.70 -49.22
N GLY A 435 -26.87 -4.98 -48.99
CA GLY A 435 -26.92 -6.00 -50.04
C GLY A 435 -28.32 -6.20 -50.60
N GLN A 436 -29.36 -6.15 -49.75
CA GLN A 436 -30.74 -6.36 -50.16
C GLN A 436 -31.31 -5.25 -51.05
N ILE A 437 -30.90 -4.00 -50.83
CA ILE A 437 -31.33 -2.83 -51.62
C ILE A 437 -30.32 -2.42 -52.70
N SER A 438 -29.16 -3.07 -52.77
CA SER A 438 -28.12 -2.72 -53.74
C SER A 438 -28.63 -2.89 -55.18
N PRO A 439 -28.34 -1.93 -56.08
CA PRO A 439 -28.61 -2.09 -57.51
C PRO A 439 -27.81 -3.24 -58.13
N ASN A 440 -26.72 -3.68 -57.48
CA ASN A 440 -25.89 -4.80 -57.90
C ASN A 440 -26.26 -6.12 -57.22
N ARG A 441 -27.44 -6.21 -56.59
CA ARG A 441 -27.88 -7.41 -55.84
C ARG A 441 -27.69 -8.70 -56.63
N SER A 442 -28.08 -8.73 -57.91
CA SER A 442 -27.95 -9.92 -58.76
C SER A 442 -26.50 -10.42 -58.91
N VAL A 443 -25.52 -9.53 -58.82
CA VAL A 443 -24.09 -9.87 -58.90
C VAL A 443 -23.63 -10.41 -57.55
N ILE A 444 -23.86 -9.66 -56.47
CA ILE A 444 -23.38 -10.01 -55.11
C ILE A 444 -24.10 -11.23 -54.52
N SER A 445 -25.35 -11.48 -54.92
CA SER A 445 -26.14 -12.65 -54.48
C SER A 445 -26.04 -13.82 -55.45
N SER A 446 -25.17 -13.76 -56.47
CA SER A 446 -24.96 -14.90 -57.38
C SER A 446 -24.31 -16.07 -56.63
N PRO A 447 -24.61 -17.33 -56.98
CA PRO A 447 -24.04 -18.50 -56.30
C PRO A 447 -22.51 -18.46 -56.22
N ALA A 448 -21.83 -18.13 -57.31
CA ALA A 448 -20.37 -18.03 -57.36
C ALA A 448 -19.82 -16.94 -56.41
N SER A 449 -20.49 -15.79 -56.32
CA SER A 449 -20.11 -14.72 -55.40
C SER A 449 -20.29 -15.15 -53.94
N ARG A 450 -21.39 -15.84 -53.62
CA ARG A 450 -21.64 -16.32 -52.25
C ARG A 450 -20.68 -17.45 -51.87
N GLU A 451 -20.39 -18.37 -52.77
CA GLU A 451 -19.39 -19.43 -52.56
C GLU A 451 -18.02 -18.82 -52.21
N ASP A 452 -17.58 -17.79 -52.95
CA ASP A 452 -16.34 -17.07 -52.65
C ASP A 452 -16.41 -16.37 -51.28
N MET A 453 -17.49 -15.63 -51.00
CA MET A 453 -17.69 -14.91 -49.73
C MET A 453 -17.72 -15.84 -48.50
N TYR A 454 -18.25 -17.05 -48.62
CA TYR A 454 -18.36 -18.02 -47.52
C TYR A 454 -17.22 -19.05 -47.50
N ALA A 455 -16.32 -19.07 -48.49
CA ALA A 455 -15.23 -20.04 -48.58
C ALA A 455 -14.33 -20.07 -47.34
N PHE A 456 -14.16 -18.93 -46.65
CA PHE A 456 -13.32 -18.84 -45.45
C PHE A 456 -13.82 -19.75 -44.30
N CYS A 457 -15.14 -19.91 -44.18
CA CYS A 457 -15.77 -20.67 -43.10
C CYS A 457 -16.25 -22.06 -43.53
N TYR A 458 -15.95 -22.51 -44.74
CA TYR A 458 -16.25 -23.88 -45.14
C TYR A 458 -15.42 -24.88 -44.33
N ASN A 459 -16.09 -25.95 -43.87
CA ASN A 459 -15.49 -27.06 -43.16
C ASN A 459 -15.99 -28.38 -43.78
N GLU A 460 -15.10 -29.35 -43.98
CA GLU A 460 -15.46 -30.64 -44.61
C GLU A 460 -16.42 -31.47 -43.76
N GLN A 461 -16.31 -31.40 -42.43
CA GLN A 461 -17.15 -32.15 -41.48
C GLN A 461 -18.49 -31.45 -41.22
N PHE A 462 -18.48 -30.11 -41.12
CA PHE A 462 -19.65 -29.32 -40.70
C PHE A 462 -20.34 -28.56 -41.84
N GLY A 463 -19.77 -28.58 -43.05
CA GLY A 463 -20.29 -27.86 -44.21
C GLY A 463 -20.03 -26.34 -44.16
N PRO A 464 -20.83 -25.55 -44.90
CA PRO A 464 -20.73 -24.09 -44.87
C PRO A 464 -21.29 -23.51 -43.57
N CYS A 465 -20.72 -22.39 -43.12
CA CYS A 465 -21.30 -21.64 -42.00
C CYS A 465 -22.53 -20.84 -42.42
N SER A 466 -23.28 -20.38 -41.42
CA SER A 466 -24.34 -19.38 -41.55
C SER A 466 -23.98 -18.15 -40.73
N ILE A 467 -24.53 -17.00 -41.12
CA ILE A 467 -24.33 -15.71 -40.46
C ILE A 467 -25.69 -15.10 -40.14
N VAL A 468 -25.82 -14.59 -38.92
CA VAL A 468 -26.88 -13.64 -38.55
C VAL A 468 -26.28 -12.26 -38.54
N THR A 469 -26.87 -11.33 -39.31
CA THR A 469 -26.40 -9.94 -39.39
C THR A 469 -27.50 -9.00 -38.93
N PHE A 470 -27.14 -8.04 -38.10
CA PHE A 470 -27.95 -6.91 -37.71
C PHE A 470 -27.31 -5.62 -38.25
N ASN A 471 -28.05 -4.90 -39.06
CA ASN A 471 -27.73 -3.54 -39.45
C ASN A 471 -28.22 -2.59 -38.36
N SER A 472 -27.37 -1.68 -37.91
CA SER A 472 -27.76 -0.53 -37.08
C SER A 472 -27.43 0.74 -37.85
N ILE A 473 -28.45 1.54 -38.16
CA ILE A 473 -28.39 2.63 -39.16
C ILE A 473 -29.13 3.86 -38.63
N ASP A 474 -28.55 5.02 -38.88
CA ASP A 474 -29.19 6.31 -38.61
C ASP A 474 -30.19 6.69 -39.73
N GLU A 475 -31.34 7.26 -39.37
CA GLU A 475 -32.47 7.51 -40.29
C GLU A 475 -32.15 8.48 -41.43
N SER A 476 -31.16 9.36 -41.24
CA SER A 476 -30.70 10.23 -42.32
C SER A 476 -29.18 10.34 -42.34
N GLN A 477 -28.60 10.45 -43.53
CA GLN A 477 -27.18 10.82 -43.68
C GLN A 477 -26.86 12.21 -43.08
N GLN A 478 -27.89 12.97 -42.68
CA GLN A 478 -27.78 14.28 -42.04
C GLN A 478 -27.92 14.22 -40.52
N SER A 479 -28.34 13.10 -39.91
CA SER A 479 -28.41 13.01 -38.45
C SER A 479 -27.01 12.84 -37.90
N THR A 480 -26.55 13.87 -37.20
CA THR A 480 -25.22 14.00 -36.60
C THR A 480 -25.12 13.27 -35.25
N ASP A 481 -25.84 12.18 -35.07
CA ASP A 481 -25.88 11.46 -33.79
C ASP A 481 -24.68 10.50 -33.69
N TRP A 482 -23.47 11.05 -33.56
CA TRP A 482 -22.25 10.25 -33.40
C TRP A 482 -22.00 9.81 -31.96
N ILE A 483 -23.08 9.62 -31.17
CA ILE A 483 -22.98 9.37 -29.73
C ILE A 483 -22.42 7.97 -29.46
N VAL A 484 -21.38 7.91 -28.63
CA VAL A 484 -20.74 6.65 -28.20
C VAL A 484 -20.86 6.40 -26.71
N SER A 485 -21.32 7.36 -25.90
CA SER A 485 -21.45 7.22 -24.44
C SER A 485 -22.84 7.58 -23.93
N ASP A 486 -23.19 7.06 -22.74
CA ASP A 486 -24.43 7.43 -22.02
C ASP A 486 -24.45 8.92 -21.62
N ASN A 487 -23.28 9.56 -21.59
CA ASN A 487 -23.13 11.00 -21.33
C ASN A 487 -23.17 11.85 -22.62
N PHE A 488 -23.60 11.26 -23.75
CA PHE A 488 -23.72 11.92 -25.05
C PHE A 488 -22.40 12.38 -25.68
N PHE A 489 -21.27 11.74 -25.33
CA PHE A 489 -19.98 12.00 -26.00
C PHE A 489 -20.07 11.59 -27.47
N GLN A 490 -19.68 12.50 -28.37
CA GLN A 490 -19.77 12.30 -29.81
C GLN A 490 -18.40 12.06 -30.45
N LEU A 491 -18.32 11.07 -31.34
CA LEU A 491 -17.14 10.72 -32.10
C LEU A 491 -17.33 11.07 -33.59
N THR A 492 -17.10 12.34 -33.95
CA THR A 492 -17.40 12.87 -35.29
C THR A 492 -16.41 12.42 -36.37
N LEU A 493 -15.15 12.21 -36.00
CA LEU A 493 -14.08 11.70 -36.86
C LEU A 493 -13.56 10.43 -36.22
N GLY A 494 -14.21 9.30 -36.49
CA GLY A 494 -13.90 8.02 -35.86
C GLY A 494 -13.15 7.03 -36.74
N ALA A 495 -13.12 7.18 -38.07
CA ALA A 495 -12.31 6.36 -38.97
C ALA A 495 -11.01 7.06 -39.39
N CYS A 496 -9.93 6.29 -39.46
CA CYS A 496 -8.64 6.76 -39.98
C CYS A 496 -8.07 8.04 -39.29
N SER A 497 -8.52 8.33 -38.08
CA SER A 497 -8.19 9.53 -37.30
C SER A 497 -7.69 9.13 -35.91
N ASP A 498 -7.08 10.08 -35.20
CA ASP A 498 -6.75 9.91 -33.78
C ASP A 498 -7.76 10.65 -32.91
N SER A 499 -8.79 9.90 -32.50
CA SER A 499 -9.77 10.36 -31.53
C SER A 499 -9.37 10.09 -30.08
N PHE A 500 -8.36 9.25 -29.86
CA PHE A 500 -8.05 8.66 -28.55
C PHE A 500 -7.11 9.53 -27.75
N SER A 501 -6.05 10.01 -28.41
CA SER A 501 -4.99 10.75 -27.76
C SER A 501 -5.41 12.20 -27.49
N THR A 502 -4.76 12.83 -26.52
CA THR A 502 -4.85 14.27 -26.29
C THR A 502 -3.46 14.88 -26.23
N SER A 503 -3.37 16.21 -26.23
CA SER A 503 -2.11 16.90 -26.02
C SER A 503 -1.56 16.63 -24.60
N TRP A 504 -0.23 16.55 -24.47
CA TRP A 504 0.41 16.42 -23.16
C TRP A 504 0.03 17.55 -22.20
N ALA A 505 -0.14 18.78 -22.71
CA ALA A 505 -0.52 19.92 -21.89
C ALA A 505 -1.91 19.74 -21.24
N ALA A 506 -2.87 19.17 -21.96
CA ALA A 506 -4.18 18.83 -21.41
C ALA A 506 -4.07 17.65 -20.43
N TRP A 507 -3.34 16.60 -20.80
CA TRP A 507 -3.16 15.43 -19.94
C TRP A 507 -2.45 15.76 -18.61
N ASN A 508 -1.42 16.60 -18.66
CA ASN A 508 -0.70 17.06 -17.49
C ASN A 508 -1.58 17.87 -16.52
N LYS A 509 -2.66 18.50 -17.01
CA LYS A 509 -3.67 19.10 -16.11
C LYS A 509 -4.39 18.02 -15.30
N LEU A 510 -4.82 16.92 -15.93
CA LEU A 510 -5.44 15.79 -15.23
C LEU A 510 -4.52 15.18 -14.17
N ILE A 511 -3.20 15.18 -14.42
CA ILE A 511 -2.18 14.76 -13.46
C ILE A 511 -2.06 15.75 -12.29
N SER A 512 -1.89 17.03 -12.61
CA SER A 512 -1.66 18.08 -11.61
C SER A 512 -2.88 18.42 -10.76
N GLN A 513 -4.08 18.14 -11.28
CA GLN A 513 -5.38 18.39 -10.65
C GLN A 513 -6.15 17.08 -10.68
N PRO A 514 -5.90 16.14 -9.74
CA PRO A 514 -6.59 14.86 -9.72
C PRO A 514 -8.09 15.02 -9.48
N PHE A 515 -8.87 14.03 -9.90
CA PHE A 515 -10.34 13.97 -9.75
C PHE A 515 -10.85 14.16 -8.31
N ALA A 516 -10.03 13.83 -7.33
CA ALA A 516 -10.28 14.03 -5.91
C ALA A 516 -8.96 14.23 -5.17
N PRO A 517 -8.96 14.81 -3.95
CA PRO A 517 -7.77 14.87 -3.12
C PRO A 517 -7.17 13.47 -2.90
N LEU A 518 -5.91 13.29 -3.30
CA LEU A 518 -5.20 12.00 -3.16
C LEU A 518 -4.62 11.80 -1.76
N THR A 519 -4.38 12.90 -1.03
CA THR A 519 -3.75 12.88 0.30
C THR A 519 -4.56 13.70 1.29
N GLN A 520 -4.52 13.29 2.56
CA GLN A 520 -5.12 14.04 3.66
C GLN A 520 -4.35 15.34 3.93
N GLN A 521 -4.99 16.30 4.62
CA GLN A 521 -4.33 17.53 5.07
C GLN A 521 -3.33 17.30 6.23
N TYR A 522 -3.03 16.05 6.54
CA TYR A 522 -2.05 15.64 7.53
C TYR A 522 -1.13 14.57 6.94
N GLN A 523 0.07 14.52 7.50
CA GLN A 523 1.14 13.60 7.16
C GLN A 523 1.48 12.73 8.37
N THR A 524 1.92 11.52 8.11
CA THR A 524 2.43 10.62 9.13
C THR A 524 3.93 10.85 9.28
N CYS A 525 4.32 11.42 10.41
CA CYS A 525 5.71 11.70 10.72
C CYS A 525 6.29 10.66 11.67
N ARG A 526 7.60 10.47 11.55
CA ARG A 526 8.45 9.81 12.54
C ARG A 526 9.41 10.81 13.13
N ASN A 527 9.82 10.56 14.36
CA ASN A 527 10.86 11.38 14.97
C ASN A 527 12.20 11.09 14.28
N ASN A 528 13.03 12.12 14.15
CA ASN A 528 14.40 11.97 13.69
C ASN A 528 15.13 10.96 14.62
N PRO A 529 15.83 9.93 14.10
CA PRO A 529 16.57 8.97 14.91
C PRO A 529 17.49 9.60 15.95
N THR A 530 18.08 10.76 15.65
CA THR A 530 18.91 11.52 16.60
C THR A 530 18.09 12.06 17.77
N THR A 531 16.92 12.64 17.50
CA THR A 531 15.98 13.12 18.52
C THR A 531 15.47 11.95 19.37
N ILE A 532 15.15 10.83 18.74
CA ILE A 532 14.74 9.60 19.45
C ILE A 532 15.87 9.14 20.37
N PHE A 533 17.10 9.09 19.88
CA PHE A 533 18.26 8.67 20.66
C PHE A 533 18.44 9.51 21.92
N PHE A 534 18.45 10.84 21.80
CA PHE A 534 18.62 11.72 22.96
C PHE A 534 17.45 11.66 23.93
N ASN A 535 16.20 11.62 23.42
CA ASN A 535 15.02 11.48 24.28
C ASN A 535 15.04 10.14 25.04
N GLN A 536 15.38 9.04 24.37
CA GLN A 536 15.44 7.72 25.01
C GLN A 536 16.65 7.56 25.93
N LEU A 537 17.77 8.21 25.63
CA LEU A 537 18.93 8.29 26.53
C LEU A 537 18.52 8.97 27.85
N GLY A 538 17.81 10.09 27.78
CA GLY A 538 17.28 10.78 28.96
C GLY A 538 16.29 9.93 29.75
N VAL A 539 15.31 9.31 29.08
CA VAL A 539 14.32 8.43 29.73
C VAL A 539 14.99 7.21 30.38
N SER A 540 15.97 6.61 29.71
CA SER A 540 16.65 5.43 30.22
C SER A 540 17.60 5.77 31.38
N ALA A 541 18.29 6.90 31.33
CA ALA A 541 19.06 7.41 32.47
C ALA A 541 18.16 7.69 33.67
N GLY A 542 16.98 8.28 33.45
CA GLY A 542 15.95 8.48 34.48
C GLY A 542 15.49 7.15 35.11
N ASN A 543 15.16 6.16 34.28
CA ASN A 543 14.72 4.85 34.76
C ASN A 543 15.81 4.07 35.50
N VAL A 544 17.08 4.19 35.08
CA VAL A 544 18.21 3.61 35.81
C VAL A 544 18.35 4.26 37.18
N SER A 545 18.17 5.59 37.28
CA SER A 545 18.23 6.28 38.57
C SER A 545 17.14 5.81 39.54
N LEU A 546 15.93 5.53 39.04
CA LEU A 546 14.83 4.94 39.82
C LEU A 546 15.07 3.47 40.16
N GLY A 547 15.69 2.72 39.26
CA GLY A 547 16.03 1.30 39.46
C GLY A 547 17.27 1.09 40.34
N ALA A 548 18.11 2.10 40.51
CA ALA A 548 19.38 2.00 41.22
C ALA A 548 19.23 1.52 42.68
N PRO A 549 18.30 2.04 43.49
CA PRO A 549 18.06 1.51 44.84
C PRO A 549 17.68 0.01 44.82
N GLY A 550 16.84 -0.41 43.87
CA GLY A 550 16.48 -1.82 43.71
C GLY A 550 17.66 -2.70 43.31
N GLY A 551 18.51 -2.22 42.40
CA GLY A 551 19.77 -2.87 42.03
C GLY A 551 20.74 -3.00 43.21
N VAL A 552 20.86 -1.96 44.02
CA VAL A 552 21.68 -1.95 45.24
C VAL A 552 21.16 -2.97 46.26
N VAL A 553 19.84 -2.98 46.53
CA VAL A 553 19.22 -3.97 47.43
C VAL A 553 19.43 -5.39 46.91
N PHE A 554 19.27 -5.63 45.61
CA PHE A 554 19.50 -6.93 45.00
C PHE A 554 20.96 -7.40 45.16
N VAL A 555 21.93 -6.53 44.90
CA VAL A 555 23.36 -6.84 45.09
C VAL A 555 23.69 -7.05 46.57
N MET A 556 23.12 -6.26 47.47
CA MET A 556 23.26 -6.46 48.92
C MET A 556 22.66 -7.79 49.39
N LEU A 557 21.54 -8.21 48.81
CA LEU A 557 20.91 -9.50 49.09
C LEU A 557 21.77 -10.65 48.56
N LEU A 558 22.34 -10.53 47.36
CA LEU A 558 23.30 -11.50 46.83
C LEU A 558 24.56 -11.61 47.70
N LEU A 559 25.06 -10.48 48.22
CA LEU A 559 26.16 -10.46 49.18
C LEU A 559 25.79 -11.13 50.50
N ALA A 560 24.60 -10.85 51.03
CA ALA A 560 24.11 -11.49 52.25
C ALA A 560 23.97 -13.01 52.06
N LEU A 561 23.44 -13.47 50.92
CA LEU A 561 23.37 -14.89 50.57
C LEU A 561 24.78 -15.50 50.42
N TYR A 562 25.71 -14.80 49.79
CA TYR A 562 27.09 -15.25 49.67
C TYR A 562 27.75 -15.42 51.05
N GLN A 563 27.59 -14.46 51.95
CA GLN A 563 28.07 -14.54 53.34
C GLN A 563 27.43 -15.72 54.09
N LEU A 564 26.12 -15.93 53.90
CA LEU A 564 25.38 -17.04 54.50
C LEU A 564 25.89 -18.40 54.00
N CYS A 565 26.11 -18.56 52.69
CA CYS A 565 26.54 -19.82 52.09
C CYS A 565 28.02 -20.15 52.33
N THR A 566 28.89 -19.13 52.40
CA THR A 566 30.34 -19.34 52.54
C THR A 566 30.84 -19.24 53.98
N GLY A 567 30.02 -18.69 54.89
CA GLY A 567 30.44 -18.37 56.26
C GLY A 567 31.50 -17.26 56.34
N ALA A 568 31.84 -16.61 55.22
CA ALA A 568 32.80 -15.53 55.18
C ALA A 568 32.13 -14.22 55.62
N SER A 569 32.53 -13.70 56.78
CA SER A 569 32.15 -12.36 57.25
C SER A 569 32.93 -11.32 56.45
N ILE A 570 32.24 -10.53 55.62
CA ILE A 570 32.86 -9.33 55.02
C ILE A 570 32.80 -8.25 56.09
N PRO A 571 33.95 -7.78 56.61
CA PRO A 571 33.96 -6.73 57.62
C PRO A 571 33.30 -5.49 57.01
N ARG A 572 32.23 -4.99 57.65
CA ARG A 572 31.70 -3.68 57.33
C ARG A 572 32.83 -2.69 57.60
N GLY A 573 33.12 -1.81 56.64
CA GLY A 573 34.02 -0.69 56.91
C GLY A 573 33.49 0.11 58.09
N TYR A 574 34.39 0.81 58.80
CA TYR A 574 34.00 1.72 59.87
C TYR A 574 32.86 2.64 59.39
N SER A 575 31.77 2.65 60.14
CA SER A 575 30.62 3.50 59.89
C SER A 575 31.06 4.96 59.83
N ARG A 576 30.31 5.81 59.13
CA ARG A 576 30.64 7.24 59.03
C ARG A 576 30.73 7.88 60.42
N THR A 577 29.87 7.47 61.34
CA THR A 577 29.92 7.83 62.77
C THR A 577 31.20 7.35 63.45
N GLU A 578 31.64 6.10 63.24
CA GLU A 578 32.92 5.62 63.82
C GLU A 578 34.14 6.33 63.21
N LYS A 579 34.08 6.71 61.92
CA LYS A 579 35.14 7.49 61.27
C LYS A 579 35.17 8.93 61.76
N ASP A 580 34.00 9.56 61.88
CA ASP A 580 33.86 10.92 62.38
C ASP A 580 34.21 10.98 63.88
N GLU A 581 33.81 9.98 64.68
CA GLU A 581 34.24 9.84 66.09
C GLU A 581 35.73 9.55 66.21
N ALA A 582 36.32 8.74 65.32
CA ALA A 582 37.77 8.52 65.32
C ALA A 582 38.54 9.77 64.88
N LEU A 583 37.99 10.56 63.94
CA LEU A 583 38.56 11.84 63.49
C LEU A 583 38.41 12.91 64.58
N ASP A 584 37.27 12.98 65.26
CA ASP A 584 37.05 13.87 66.39
C ASP A 584 37.89 13.45 67.59
N ALA A 585 38.02 12.16 67.88
CA ALA A 585 38.92 11.66 68.91
C ALA A 585 40.39 11.93 68.57
N LEU A 586 40.78 11.83 67.30
CA LEU A 586 42.12 12.18 66.84
C LEU A 586 42.36 13.69 66.92
N ALA A 587 41.38 14.51 66.52
CA ALA A 587 41.45 15.97 66.61
C ALA A 587 41.53 16.42 68.07
N LEU A 588 40.72 15.81 68.95
CA LEU A 588 40.72 16.05 70.38
C LEU A 588 42.04 15.58 71.02
N ALA A 589 42.59 14.43 70.60
CA ALA A 589 43.89 13.95 71.05
C ALA A 589 45.02 14.88 70.60
N MET A 590 44.99 15.37 69.37
CA MET A 590 45.97 16.35 68.87
C MET A 590 45.86 17.70 69.60
N LEU A 591 44.64 18.14 69.95
CA LEU A 591 44.41 19.35 70.74
C LEU A 591 44.86 19.18 72.21
N LEU A 592 44.61 18.03 72.83
CA LEU A 592 45.06 17.70 74.19
C LEU A 592 46.59 17.59 74.27
N VAL A 593 47.24 17.01 73.25
CA VAL A 593 48.72 16.98 73.15
C VAL A 593 49.29 18.38 72.95
N ARG A 594 48.61 19.27 72.20
CA ARG A 594 49.01 20.67 72.03
C ARG A 594 48.91 21.46 73.34
N ASP A 595 47.80 21.30 74.07
CA ASP A 595 47.52 22.11 75.26
C ASP A 595 48.25 21.59 76.52
N LYS A 596 48.65 20.31 76.58
CA LYS A 596 49.50 19.76 77.65
C LYS A 596 51.01 19.86 77.40
N ARG A 597 51.43 20.39 76.24
CA ARG A 597 52.84 20.61 75.90
C ARG A 597 53.64 21.40 76.96
N PRO A 598 53.11 22.46 77.62
CA PRO A 598 53.86 23.19 78.65
C PRO A 598 54.08 22.38 79.94
N GLN A 599 53.19 21.42 80.25
CA GLN A 599 53.29 20.60 81.45
C GLN A 599 54.21 19.38 81.25
N LEU A 600 54.29 18.86 80.01
CA LEU A 600 55.22 17.80 79.66
C LEU A 600 56.67 18.30 79.59
N GLU A 601 56.88 19.53 79.12
CA GLU A 601 58.20 20.21 79.12
C GLU A 601 58.69 20.52 80.55
N ALA A 602 57.78 20.74 81.51
CA ALA A 602 58.11 20.94 82.94
C ALA A 602 58.43 19.64 83.69
N ILE A 603 57.93 18.48 83.24
CA ILE A 603 58.22 17.16 83.82
C ILE A 603 59.54 16.62 83.26
N LEU A 604 59.84 16.85 81.98
CA LEU A 604 61.10 16.44 81.35
C LEU A 604 62.32 17.22 81.88
N THR A 605 62.14 18.47 82.34
CA THR A 605 63.21 19.25 82.98
C THR A 605 63.47 18.85 84.45
N GLN A 606 62.58 18.09 85.10
CA GLN A 606 62.79 17.58 86.47
C GLN A 606 63.38 16.16 86.52
N CYS A 607 63.50 15.46 85.39
CA CYS A 607 64.10 14.12 85.32
C CYS A 607 65.57 14.10 84.90
N ASP A 608 66.15 15.24 84.46
CA ASP A 608 67.54 15.33 83.99
C ASP A 608 68.56 15.76 85.08
N GLU A 609 68.14 16.09 86.30
CA GLU A 609 69.05 16.62 87.36
C GLU A 609 69.38 15.65 88.52
N GLN A 610 68.96 14.39 88.48
CA GLN A 610 69.16 13.51 89.64
C GLN A 610 69.36 12.03 89.30
N LYS A 611 70.53 11.69 88.73
CA LYS A 611 71.35 10.55 89.16
C LYS A 611 72.67 10.45 88.39
N ASP A 612 73.67 11.02 89.06
CA ASP A 612 75.03 10.51 89.28
C ASP A 612 76.00 10.38 88.09
N ASP A 613 76.95 11.33 88.10
CA ASP A 613 78.37 11.01 88.23
C ASP A 613 78.58 9.71 89.03
N ASP A 614 78.79 8.59 88.33
CA ASP A 614 79.78 7.61 88.75
C ASP A 614 80.27 6.84 87.51
N GLY A 615 81.44 7.24 87.05
CA GLY A 615 82.15 6.57 85.97
C GLY A 615 82.82 5.28 86.43
N GLY A 616 83.25 4.49 85.44
CA GLY A 616 84.41 3.63 85.63
C GLY A 616 84.35 2.23 85.03
N ALA A 617 85.04 2.10 83.90
CA ALA A 617 85.87 0.96 83.47
C ALA A 617 85.16 -0.36 83.06
N GLN A 618 85.20 -0.67 81.75
CA GLN A 618 86.08 -1.69 81.10
C GLN A 618 85.52 -3.12 81.28
N GLU A 619 85.33 -3.97 80.26
CA GLU A 619 86.36 -4.41 79.32
C GLU A 619 85.76 -5.29 78.18
N LYS A 620 86.10 -4.88 76.94
CA LYS A 620 86.49 -5.64 75.72
C LYS A 620 85.82 -6.95 75.25
N ASN A 621 85.47 -6.89 73.96
CA ASN A 621 85.85 -7.77 72.83
C ASN A 621 85.39 -9.24 72.78
N ALA A 622 84.59 -9.55 71.75
CA ALA A 622 84.97 -10.36 70.58
C ALA A 622 83.80 -10.30 69.56
N ARG A 623 83.94 -9.71 68.36
CA ARG A 623 84.62 -10.14 67.12
C ARG A 623 84.07 -11.39 66.44
N HIS A 624 83.96 -11.24 65.12
CA HIS A 624 83.83 -12.23 64.04
C HIS A 624 82.43 -12.85 63.82
N ALA A 625 81.98 -13.11 62.59
CA ALA A 625 82.44 -12.80 61.23
C ALA A 625 81.34 -13.30 60.26
N ALA A 626 81.37 -12.80 59.00
CA ALA A 626 80.99 -13.48 57.74
C ALA A 626 79.60 -14.15 57.66
N SER A 627 78.89 -14.26 56.54
CA SER A 627 79.04 -13.94 55.12
C SER A 627 77.71 -14.40 54.48
N ASN A 628 77.37 -13.79 53.34
CA ASN A 628 76.72 -14.40 52.18
C ASN A 628 75.32 -15.08 52.25
N GLU A 629 74.57 -14.68 51.22
CA GLU A 629 73.70 -15.49 50.36
C GLU A 629 72.20 -15.72 50.68
N ILE A 630 71.39 -15.11 49.79
CA ILE A 630 70.41 -15.75 48.88
C ILE A 630 69.12 -16.40 49.47
N TYR A 631 68.01 -15.72 49.12
CA TYR A 631 66.67 -16.19 48.70
C TYR A 631 65.76 -17.08 49.58
N THR A 632 64.57 -16.50 49.80
CA THR A 632 63.19 -17.06 49.73
C THR A 632 62.56 -17.91 50.83
N THR A 633 61.48 -17.31 51.35
CA THR A 633 60.11 -17.85 51.60
C THR A 633 59.78 -18.75 52.80
N LYS A 634 58.52 -18.52 53.25
CA LYS A 634 57.64 -19.33 54.12
C LYS A 634 57.94 -19.25 55.63
N ARG A 635 57.01 -19.46 56.57
CA ARG A 635 55.53 -19.56 56.67
C ARG A 635 55.31 -20.11 58.10
N LYS A 636 54.26 -19.63 58.78
CA LYS A 636 53.58 -20.22 59.96
C LYS A 636 54.38 -20.28 61.28
N LYS A 637 53.94 -19.64 62.37
CA LYS A 637 52.71 -19.78 63.19
C LYS A 637 52.68 -21.03 64.09
N ASP A 638 52.58 -20.71 65.38
CA ASP A 638 51.95 -21.41 66.50
C ASP A 638 52.71 -22.55 67.21
N GLY A 639 52.83 -22.38 68.54
CA GLY A 639 52.72 -23.52 69.46
C GLY A 639 53.25 -23.33 70.89
N LYS A 640 52.35 -22.91 71.81
CA LYS A 640 52.21 -23.32 73.23
C LYS A 640 53.36 -23.01 74.22
N SER A 641 53.13 -22.23 75.30
CA SER A 641 52.33 -22.46 76.53
C SER A 641 53.20 -22.95 77.70
N THR A 642 53.37 -22.13 78.74
CA THR A 642 53.09 -22.49 80.16
C THR A 642 53.24 -21.29 81.11
N GLN A 643 52.40 -21.36 82.16
CA GLN A 643 52.34 -20.67 83.47
C GLN A 643 53.58 -19.88 83.99
N ASP A 644 53.33 -18.72 84.61
CA ASP A 644 53.42 -18.53 86.06
C ASP A 644 52.93 -17.12 86.49
N SER A 645 52.32 -17.04 87.69
CA SER A 645 52.00 -15.81 88.45
C SER A 645 53.30 -15.15 89.00
N PRO A 646 53.34 -14.00 89.74
CA PRO A 646 52.26 -13.18 90.32
C PRO A 646 52.52 -11.64 90.32
N VAL A 647 51.71 -10.93 91.12
CA VAL A 647 51.96 -9.67 91.87
C VAL A 647 51.36 -8.39 91.28
N ALA A 648 50.29 -7.97 91.96
CA ALA A 648 49.57 -6.72 91.77
C ALA A 648 50.41 -5.51 92.22
N GLY A 649 50.57 -4.55 91.30
CA GLY A 649 51.14 -3.22 91.55
C GLY A 649 50.07 -2.13 91.37
N LYS A 650 50.09 -1.15 92.26
CA LYS A 650 49.08 -0.12 92.58
C LYS A 650 48.64 0.87 91.49
N GLU A 651 48.90 0.64 90.21
CA GLU A 651 48.58 1.61 89.14
C GLU A 651 47.19 1.42 88.51
N GLY A 652 46.56 0.25 88.68
CA GLY A 652 45.20 -0.01 88.19
C GLY A 652 44.09 0.77 88.92
N ALA A 653 44.37 1.32 90.09
CA ALA A 653 43.37 2.01 90.91
C ALA A 653 43.03 3.42 90.41
N ILE A 654 43.94 4.09 89.68
CA ILE A 654 43.72 5.47 89.19
C ILE A 654 42.95 5.45 87.86
N LEU A 655 43.19 4.44 87.02
CA LEU A 655 42.50 4.31 85.73
C LEU A 655 41.02 3.93 85.89
N LEU A 656 40.71 3.05 86.86
CA LEU A 656 39.34 2.67 87.20
C LEU A 656 38.53 3.84 87.79
N GLN A 657 39.19 4.75 88.51
CA GLN A 657 38.55 5.93 89.08
C GLN A 657 38.18 6.99 88.02
N LEU A 658 38.93 7.04 86.92
CA LEU A 658 38.66 7.95 85.79
C LEU A 658 37.50 7.43 84.91
N VAL A 659 37.39 6.11 84.74
CA VAL A 659 36.33 5.45 83.98
C VAL A 659 34.97 5.60 84.69
N ASP A 660 34.95 5.54 86.03
CA ASP A 660 33.73 5.72 86.83
C ASP A 660 33.20 7.18 86.79
N GLN A 661 34.09 8.17 86.66
CA GLN A 661 33.71 9.58 86.51
C GLN A 661 33.16 9.92 85.13
N LEU A 662 33.59 9.20 84.09
CA LEU A 662 33.06 9.35 82.73
C LEU A 662 31.69 8.67 82.57
N ALA A 663 31.48 7.54 83.23
CA ALA A 663 30.19 6.84 83.25
C ALA A 663 29.08 7.66 83.94
N THR A 664 29.42 8.39 85.00
CA THR A 664 28.48 9.27 85.72
C THR A 664 28.09 10.54 84.95
N LEU A 665 28.94 11.02 84.03
CA LEU A 665 28.62 12.15 83.16
C LEU A 665 27.69 11.76 82.01
N ALA A 666 27.83 10.54 81.46
CA ALA A 666 26.98 10.02 80.40
C ALA A 666 25.53 9.77 80.88
N ALA A 667 25.36 9.29 82.12
CA ALA A 667 24.05 9.08 82.72
C ALA A 667 23.26 10.40 82.98
N ALA A 668 23.95 11.54 83.10
CA ALA A 668 23.31 12.85 83.25
C ALA A 668 22.76 13.43 81.93
N ALA A 669 23.27 12.99 80.79
CA ALA A 669 22.84 13.46 79.46
C ALA A 669 21.54 12.75 78.98
N GLU A 670 21.35 11.48 79.36
CA GLU A 670 20.20 10.66 78.93
C GLU A 670 18.86 11.13 79.54
N ASN A 671 18.89 11.84 80.67
CA ASN A 671 17.70 12.31 81.37
C ASN A 671 17.08 13.60 80.77
N ASN A 672 17.79 14.31 79.89
CA ASN A 672 17.28 15.52 79.24
C ASN A 672 16.56 15.27 77.91
N GLN A 673 16.60 14.04 77.38
CA GLN A 673 16.01 13.70 76.08
C GLN A 673 14.56 13.17 76.16
N LYS A 674 14.03 12.94 77.37
CA LYS A 674 12.70 12.32 77.60
C LYS A 674 11.57 13.30 77.93
N LEU A 675 11.77 14.61 77.78
CA LEU A 675 10.70 15.61 77.89
C LEU A 675 10.63 16.43 76.59
N TYR A 676 9.45 16.42 75.95
CA TYR A 676 8.99 17.24 74.80
C TYR A 676 8.89 16.61 73.40
N HIS A 677 8.51 15.33 73.31
CA HIS A 677 7.63 14.86 72.24
C HIS A 677 6.23 14.56 72.82
N GLN A 678 5.24 15.39 72.51
CA GLN A 678 3.80 15.05 72.55
C GLN A 678 2.96 16.18 71.91
N THR A 679 2.39 15.94 70.73
CA THR A 679 1.03 16.35 70.37
C THR A 679 0.58 15.61 69.10
N GLU A 680 -0.56 14.95 69.21
CA GLU A 680 -1.21 14.12 68.19
C GLU A 680 -2.09 14.93 67.21
N SER A 681 -2.49 14.19 66.17
CA SER A 681 -3.23 14.45 64.92
C SER A 681 -4.55 15.24 64.95
N GLU A 682 -4.91 15.78 63.78
CA GLU A 682 -6.23 15.52 63.15
C GLU A 682 -6.10 15.41 61.61
N PRO A 683 -6.80 14.45 60.94
CA PRO A 683 -6.78 14.27 59.49
C PRO A 683 -7.87 15.08 58.76
N VAL A 684 -7.50 15.70 57.63
CA VAL A 684 -8.44 16.38 56.72
C VAL A 684 -9.09 15.35 55.78
N HIS A 685 -10.40 15.18 55.91
CA HIS A 685 -11.22 14.35 55.02
C HIS A 685 -11.55 15.12 53.73
N ILE A 686 -11.06 14.64 52.57
CA ILE A 686 -11.46 15.14 51.25
C ILE A 686 -12.68 14.34 50.77
N ASN A 687 -13.80 15.03 50.55
CA ASN A 687 -15.03 14.47 50.02
C ASN A 687 -15.03 14.47 48.48
N TRP A 688 -14.74 13.32 47.88
CA TRP A 688 -14.66 13.14 46.42
C TRP A 688 -16.00 13.23 45.68
N SER A 689 -17.14 13.23 46.37
CA SER A 689 -18.46 13.33 45.75
C SER A 689 -18.84 14.76 45.32
N GLU A 690 -18.19 15.79 45.87
CA GLU A 690 -18.42 17.20 45.50
C GLU A 690 -17.57 17.64 44.29
N LEU A 691 -16.48 16.92 43.98
CA LEU A 691 -15.61 17.24 42.84
C LEU A 691 -16.15 16.69 41.51
N SER A 692 -16.86 15.55 41.51
CA SER A 692 -17.50 15.02 40.29
C SER A 692 -18.73 15.84 39.87
N ARG A 693 -19.43 16.48 40.83
CA ARG A 693 -20.59 17.33 40.57
C ARG A 693 -20.24 18.66 39.90
N ARG A 694 -18.98 19.11 40.00
CA ARG A 694 -18.51 20.38 39.40
C ARG A 694 -17.86 20.25 38.02
N LEU A 695 -17.66 19.03 37.51
CA LEU A 695 -17.05 18.79 36.20
C LEU A 695 -18.04 18.26 35.12
N GLY A 696 -19.33 18.13 35.46
CA GLY A 696 -20.39 17.77 34.50
C GLY A 696 -20.94 18.96 33.72
N GLY A 697 -20.29 19.32 32.61
CA GLY A 697 -20.70 20.39 31.71
C GLY A 697 -21.29 19.91 30.38
N LYS A 698 -22.63 19.79 30.33
CA LYS A 698 -23.56 19.96 29.19
C LYS A 698 -23.19 19.35 27.82
N GLU A 699 -23.77 18.18 27.54
CA GLU A 699 -24.11 17.75 26.17
C GLU A 699 -25.24 18.62 25.59
N LYS A 700 -25.03 19.17 24.40
CA LYS A 700 -26.08 19.74 23.54
C LYS A 700 -26.62 18.64 22.64
N SER A 701 -27.89 18.29 22.82
CA SER A 701 -28.63 17.46 21.88
C SER A 701 -28.98 18.27 20.63
N THR A 702 -28.49 17.83 19.47
CA THR A 702 -29.02 18.22 18.17
C THR A 702 -30.07 17.21 17.76
N GLY A 703 -31.33 17.64 17.76
CA GLY A 703 -32.47 16.83 17.35
C GLY A 703 -32.42 16.49 15.86
N SER A 704 -32.64 15.20 15.54
CA SER A 704 -32.98 14.77 14.19
C SER A 704 -34.48 15.00 13.97
N SER A 705 -34.80 15.91 13.06
CA SER A 705 -36.14 16.05 12.49
C SER A 705 -36.22 15.11 11.29
N SER A 706 -36.97 14.03 11.44
CA SER A 706 -37.40 13.17 10.34
C SER A 706 -38.48 13.88 9.52
N ARG A 707 -38.11 14.34 8.31
CA ARG A 707 -39.10 14.71 7.28
C ARG A 707 -39.49 13.47 6.49
N ALA A 708 -40.74 13.05 6.66
CA ALA A 708 -41.42 12.15 5.76
C ALA A 708 -41.71 12.89 4.44
N PHE A 709 -41.27 12.33 3.32
CA PHE A 709 -41.65 12.79 1.99
C PHE A 709 -42.93 12.05 1.59
N SER A 710 -44.04 12.81 1.60
CA SER A 710 -45.34 12.40 1.08
C SER A 710 -45.42 12.85 -0.37
N THR A 711 -45.65 11.90 -1.29
CA THR A 711 -45.98 12.18 -2.68
C THR A 711 -47.40 11.67 -2.95
N ASN A 712 -48.36 12.59 -3.02
CA ASN A 712 -49.70 12.37 -3.57
C ASN A 712 -50.15 13.61 -4.36
N GLY A 713 -50.22 13.43 -5.68
CA GLY A 713 -51.15 14.05 -6.64
C GLY A 713 -50.92 15.50 -7.10
N PRO A 714 -51.44 15.92 -8.28
CA PRO A 714 -52.53 15.28 -9.03
C PRO A 714 -52.27 15.05 -10.54
N THR A 715 -53.14 14.21 -11.07
CA THR A 715 -53.54 14.02 -12.47
C THR A 715 -54.10 15.28 -13.12
N ASP A 716 -53.65 15.59 -14.33
CA ASP A 716 -54.37 16.33 -15.39
C ASP A 716 -53.65 16.03 -16.72
N SER A 717 -54.21 15.23 -17.63
CA SER A 717 -55.27 15.52 -18.61
C SER A 717 -54.73 16.10 -19.95
N VAL A 718 -54.78 15.23 -20.96
CA VAL A 718 -55.17 15.46 -22.37
C VAL A 718 -54.63 16.70 -23.10
N ALA A 719 -53.79 16.45 -24.11
CA ALA A 719 -53.87 17.15 -25.39
C ALA A 719 -53.29 16.27 -26.51
N ASP A 720 -54.19 15.75 -27.34
CA ASP A 720 -53.92 15.25 -28.68
C ASP A 720 -53.24 16.34 -29.52
N VAL A 721 -52.17 15.98 -30.23
CA VAL A 721 -51.68 16.76 -31.37
C VAL A 721 -51.60 15.82 -32.56
N GLU A 722 -52.65 15.89 -33.38
CA GLU A 722 -52.65 15.49 -34.78
C GLU A 722 -51.44 16.11 -35.49
N MET A 723 -50.55 15.29 -36.05
CA MET A 723 -49.63 15.77 -37.07
C MET A 723 -50.28 15.59 -38.44
N ALA A 724 -50.73 16.73 -38.96
CA ALA A 724 -51.27 16.87 -40.30
C ALA A 724 -50.25 16.46 -41.37
N THR A 725 -50.74 15.68 -42.31
CA THR A 725 -50.23 15.54 -43.67
C THR A 725 -50.09 16.91 -44.34
N ILE A 726 -48.90 17.24 -44.83
CA ILE A 726 -48.72 18.25 -45.87
C ILE A 726 -48.00 17.58 -47.04
N SER A 727 -48.79 17.34 -48.09
CA SER A 727 -48.30 17.14 -49.44
C SER A 727 -47.87 18.49 -50.04
N ASP A 728 -47.02 18.38 -51.06
CA ASP A 728 -46.79 19.37 -52.12
C ASP A 728 -46.12 20.69 -51.75
N LEU A 729 -44.85 20.81 -52.15
CA LEU A 729 -44.44 21.93 -52.99
C LEU A 729 -43.16 21.64 -53.78
N HIS A 730 -43.34 21.66 -55.10
CA HIS A 730 -42.33 21.77 -56.15
C HIS A 730 -41.26 22.85 -55.91
N SER A 731 -40.00 22.56 -56.22
CA SER A 731 -39.23 23.23 -57.29
C SER A 731 -37.88 22.52 -57.45
N ASN A 732 -37.62 21.87 -58.59
CA ASN A 732 -36.89 22.42 -59.74
C ASN A 732 -35.60 23.16 -59.36
N HIS A 733 -34.47 22.45 -59.41
CA HIS A 733 -33.26 23.04 -59.97
C HIS A 733 -32.40 22.00 -60.73
N ASN A 734 -32.55 22.04 -62.05
CA ASN A 734 -31.54 21.62 -63.02
C ASN A 734 -30.41 22.66 -63.06
N SER A 735 -29.16 22.20 -63.05
CA SER A 735 -28.04 22.67 -63.91
C SER A 735 -26.74 22.00 -63.42
N SER A 736 -26.27 20.93 -64.05
CA SER A 736 -25.26 20.97 -65.13
C SER A 736 -23.89 21.54 -64.72
N ARG A 737 -22.98 20.68 -64.26
CA ARG A 737 -21.77 20.30 -65.02
C ARG A 737 -21.11 19.07 -64.42
#